data_AF-A0A7X9AP01-F1
#
_entry.id   AF-A0A7X9AP01-F1
#
_cell.length_a   1.000
_cell.length_b   1.000
_cell.length_c   1.000
_cell.angle_alpha   90.00
_cell.angle_beta   90.00
_cell.angle_gamma   90.00
#
_symmetry.space_group_name_H-M   'P 1'
#
loop_
_entity.id
_entity.type
_entity.pdbx_description
1 polymer ?
#
loop_
_entity_poly.entity_id
_entity_poly.type
_entity_poly.pdbx_seq_one_letter_code
_entity_poly.pdbx_strand_id
1 'polypeptide(L)'
;MSDIMRPIGFANLIDWSLREYKENGRVFGLDKSKFYFPKGDKHFRTPFGEEIATPVGPAAGPHSQLAQNIIVSYLAGARFIELKTVQKMDGEEIRHAVAKPCINAEDECYNCEWSTELTVQEAFDEYVKAWIALKVLAVEFGISDGNDFAYNMSVGYDLEGIKLPKMDAFIEGIKDASETPIYKECMDFLRGHMGLFERVDEAVVDAISPRLCNQITLSTLHGCPPAEIERIAHYLLTEKHCHTFVKCNPTMLGYDFVRKTLDDLGYDYIVFPDKHFLADLQFGDALGIFERMTKVSREQGLAFGVKLTNTCPVDVTRGEVPSEEMYMSGRSLLPLTISLALKLSEAFEGKLPVSFAGGADGLNMAAILETGIGPVTVATTLLKPGGYARFKQMVEESEPYLGNESSDIDLLKLRALAQSLLEDPRTQKRWREKVWSRKTDSELPLYDCYKAPCKDGGCPINQQIPEYNTLVARGDYDEAFRVIAIDNACPTITGILCAQPCREHCTRIDYDVSLHMREIKKKAADEAQDNYNAAFRPRPVRTDKKVCVIGAGPGGVAAAYYLARNGVAVDAFEKRAESHGIVRYAIPSFRISKEEIDRDLALAKAAGVKFHFNADPNVKLDALKDKYDYVVLAIGAWAKGRSPVTEGGEKVLDSLDFLLSVKKDGPRDLGKKVAVVGAGDVAMDCARLAKRMPGSPEVTIVYRRTEMYAPASQDEFDEAMSEGVEWRELLAPVSYDGKQLVCEKQYLGGFDESGRRACLGTGEMVTLEFDTVIGATGARVDQSLFNDWKLSCDKWGSPFVSDAMESSIDGVYVIGDCRKGPSTIVAAMGDAKKAAIDILAKEGLAHNFDRVLVAKDEDVIVDRRGVLVETQSTPEKEGERCLLCDQLCRICTEVCPNRANVAVLVDGFDIAEQIIHVDGMCNECGNCATFCPHAGRPYKDKLTLFWSEEDFVDSENIGFLKLADDKYRIRDERGRVFDTALEGDELDKRMAKVIEAVNEKAPWLYNAACHKACCE
;
A
#
# COMPACT_ATOMS: atom_id res chain seq x y z
N MET A 1 4.58 -17.05 -19.48
CA MET A 1 3.18 -17.34 -19.13
C MET A 1 2.35 -16.90 -20.32
N SER A 2 1.14 -17.44 -20.48
CA SER A 2 0.36 -17.22 -21.70
C SER A 2 -0.11 -15.78 -21.88
N ASP A 3 -0.25 -15.00 -20.79
CA ASP A 3 -0.84 -13.64 -20.72
C ASP A 3 -2.25 -13.48 -21.32
N ILE A 4 -2.88 -14.61 -21.68
CA ILE A 4 -4.19 -14.67 -22.32
C ILE A 4 -5.29 -14.79 -21.27
N MET A 5 -6.17 -13.79 -21.23
CA MET A 5 -7.43 -13.89 -20.51
C MET A 5 -8.44 -14.66 -21.34
N ARG A 6 -8.77 -15.87 -20.92
CA ARG A 6 -9.79 -16.71 -21.53
C ARG A 6 -11.16 -16.42 -20.88
N PRO A 7 -12.17 -16.00 -21.66
CA PRO A 7 -13.53 -15.83 -21.16
C PRO A 7 -14.09 -17.10 -20.49
N ILE A 8 -14.86 -16.93 -19.42
CA ILE A 8 -15.55 -18.04 -18.75
C ILE A 8 -16.92 -18.24 -19.44
N GLY A 9 -17.27 -19.49 -19.76
CA GLY A 9 -18.59 -19.81 -20.33
C GLY A 9 -19.74 -19.47 -19.38
N PHE A 10 -20.91 -19.10 -19.90
CA PHE A 10 -22.04 -18.65 -19.07
C PHE A 10 -22.49 -19.69 -18.03
N ALA A 11 -22.54 -20.96 -18.42
CA ALA A 11 -22.86 -22.06 -17.50
C ALA A 11 -21.90 -22.11 -16.29
N ASN A 12 -20.60 -21.97 -16.53
CA ASN A 12 -19.59 -22.00 -15.47
C ASN A 12 -19.62 -20.72 -14.62
N LEU A 13 -19.94 -19.56 -15.21
CA LEU A 13 -20.13 -18.31 -14.44
C LEU A 13 -21.26 -18.47 -13.40
N ILE A 14 -22.40 -19.03 -13.81
CA ILE A 14 -23.54 -19.27 -12.92
C ILE A 14 -23.21 -20.36 -11.89
N ASP A 15 -22.66 -21.51 -12.33
CA ASP A 15 -22.31 -22.62 -11.43
C ASP A 15 -21.30 -22.19 -10.36
N TRP A 16 -20.23 -21.49 -10.76
CA TRP A 16 -19.26 -20.92 -9.82
C TRP A 16 -19.96 -19.99 -8.83
N SER A 17 -20.72 -19.00 -9.32
CA SER A 17 -21.39 -18.02 -8.45
C SER A 17 -22.28 -18.68 -7.41
N LEU A 18 -23.09 -19.68 -7.79
CA LEU A 18 -24.02 -20.33 -6.88
C LEU A 18 -23.32 -21.30 -5.91
N ARG A 19 -22.37 -22.11 -6.39
CA ARG A 19 -21.69 -23.11 -5.55
C ARG A 19 -20.73 -22.48 -4.56
N GLU A 20 -19.91 -21.52 -4.99
CA GLU A 20 -19.01 -20.84 -4.06
C GLU A 20 -19.81 -20.08 -2.99
N TYR A 21 -20.96 -19.51 -3.36
CA TYR A 21 -21.84 -18.83 -2.40
C TYR A 21 -22.40 -19.82 -1.38
N LYS A 22 -22.86 -20.99 -1.84
CA LYS A 22 -23.40 -22.04 -0.98
C LYS A 22 -22.36 -22.66 -0.06
N GLU A 23 -21.16 -22.94 -0.57
CA GLU A 23 -20.10 -23.63 0.17
C GLU A 23 -19.36 -22.70 1.12
N ASN A 24 -19.02 -21.50 0.65
CA ASN A 24 -18.07 -20.62 1.33
C ASN A 24 -18.65 -19.23 1.66
N GLY A 25 -19.89 -18.94 1.26
CA GLY A 25 -20.48 -17.61 1.43
C GLY A 25 -19.80 -16.52 0.59
N ARG A 26 -19.22 -16.90 -0.56
CA ARG A 26 -18.45 -15.99 -1.43
C ARG A 26 -18.86 -16.11 -2.89
N VAL A 27 -18.68 -15.06 -3.68
CA VAL A 27 -18.84 -15.11 -5.14
C VAL A 27 -17.60 -14.55 -5.80
N PHE A 28 -16.93 -15.40 -6.58
CA PHE A 28 -15.57 -15.19 -7.09
C PHE A 28 -14.63 -14.69 -6.00
N GLY A 29 -14.76 -15.14 -4.75
CA GLY A 29 -13.98 -14.72 -3.58
C GLY A 29 -14.36 -13.37 -2.94
N LEU A 30 -15.45 -12.70 -3.35
CA LEU A 30 -16.04 -11.60 -2.59
C LEU A 30 -16.94 -12.16 -1.49
N ASP A 31 -16.69 -11.78 -0.25
CA ASP A 31 -17.46 -12.22 0.91
C ASP A 31 -18.89 -11.67 0.92
N LYS A 32 -19.88 -12.50 1.27
CA LYS A 32 -21.28 -12.08 1.39
C LYS A 32 -21.50 -10.94 2.37
N SER A 33 -20.65 -10.80 3.40
CA SER A 33 -20.69 -9.65 4.32
C SER A 33 -20.38 -8.32 3.62
N LYS A 34 -19.75 -8.37 2.44
CA LYS A 34 -19.45 -7.22 1.58
C LYS A 34 -20.48 -7.02 0.47
N PHE A 35 -21.53 -7.83 0.42
CA PHE A 35 -22.62 -7.59 -0.52
C PHE A 35 -23.40 -6.35 -0.09
N TYR A 36 -23.84 -5.56 -1.07
CA TYR A 36 -24.69 -4.42 -0.85
C TYR A 36 -26.14 -4.77 -1.16
N PHE A 37 -27.02 -4.48 -0.19
CA PHE A 37 -28.46 -4.61 -0.32
C PHE A 37 -29.06 -3.19 -0.27
N PRO A 38 -29.66 -2.69 -1.36
CA PRO A 38 -30.29 -1.38 -1.39
C PRO A 38 -31.28 -1.17 -0.24
N LYS A 39 -31.25 0.01 0.38
CA LYS A 39 -32.13 0.38 1.50
C LYS A 39 -33.22 1.35 1.05
N GLY A 40 -34.48 0.92 1.13
CA GLY A 40 -35.65 1.76 0.80
C GLY A 40 -35.82 1.99 -0.71
N ASP A 41 -36.75 2.88 -1.06
CA ASP A 41 -37.24 3.04 -2.45
C ASP A 41 -36.60 4.24 -3.18
N LYS A 42 -35.51 4.79 -2.64
CA LYS A 42 -34.83 5.93 -3.28
C LYS A 42 -33.84 5.44 -4.32
N HIS A 43 -33.91 6.03 -5.51
CA HIS A 43 -32.99 5.75 -6.60
C HIS A 43 -32.17 7.00 -6.95
N PHE A 44 -31.03 6.78 -7.60
CA PHE A 44 -30.32 7.81 -8.32
C PHE A 44 -30.78 7.77 -9.77
N ARG A 45 -31.20 8.93 -10.29
CA ARG A 45 -31.52 9.08 -11.71
C ARG A 45 -30.27 9.56 -12.43
N THR A 46 -29.77 8.77 -13.38
CA THR A 46 -28.61 9.17 -14.19
C THR A 46 -28.95 10.42 -15.01
N PRO A 47 -27.94 11.17 -15.48
CA PRO A 47 -28.15 12.24 -16.46
C PRO A 47 -28.91 11.83 -17.73
N PHE A 48 -28.94 10.52 -18.04
CA PHE A 48 -29.53 9.98 -19.26
C PHE A 48 -30.90 9.31 -19.01
N GLY A 49 -31.33 9.25 -17.75
CA GLY A 49 -32.70 8.97 -17.35
C GLY A 49 -32.93 7.59 -16.74
N GLU A 50 -31.92 6.73 -16.66
CA GLU A 50 -32.01 5.46 -15.95
C GLU A 50 -32.14 5.67 -14.44
N GLU A 51 -32.94 4.81 -13.80
CA GLU A 51 -33.04 4.74 -12.35
C GLU A 51 -32.16 3.59 -11.86
N ILE A 52 -31.16 3.93 -11.04
CA ILE A 52 -30.21 2.97 -10.49
C ILE A 52 -30.18 3.09 -8.96
N ALA A 53 -29.90 1.98 -8.25
CA ALA A 53 -29.93 2.00 -6.78
C ALA A 53 -28.82 2.86 -6.16
N THR A 54 -27.68 3.04 -6.85
CA THR A 54 -26.53 3.79 -6.33
C THR A 54 -25.85 4.57 -7.47
N PRO A 55 -25.30 5.77 -7.25
CA PRO A 55 -24.60 6.54 -8.29
C PRO A 55 -23.15 6.07 -8.53
N VAL A 56 -22.74 4.95 -7.94
CA VAL A 56 -21.34 4.52 -7.87
C VAL A 56 -21.09 3.32 -8.80
N GLY A 57 -19.91 3.25 -9.41
CA GLY A 57 -19.54 2.06 -10.18
C GLY A 57 -18.09 1.97 -10.64
N PRO A 58 -17.71 0.89 -11.35
CA PRO A 58 -16.39 0.78 -11.94
C PRO A 58 -16.27 1.71 -13.15
N ALA A 59 -15.13 2.39 -13.28
CA ALA A 59 -14.79 3.13 -14.49
C ALA A 59 -14.38 2.16 -15.60
N ALA A 60 -14.37 2.61 -16.86
CA ALA A 60 -13.86 1.81 -17.97
C ALA A 60 -12.41 1.36 -17.72
N GLY A 61 -12.23 0.09 -17.34
CA GLY A 61 -10.97 -0.44 -16.84
C GLY A 61 -11.04 -1.92 -16.49
N PRO A 62 -10.03 -2.50 -15.81
CA PRO A 62 -9.96 -3.92 -15.51
C PRO A 62 -11.21 -4.48 -14.81
N HIS A 63 -11.79 -3.74 -13.86
CA HIS A 63 -12.96 -4.16 -13.07
C HIS A 63 -14.28 -4.21 -13.85
N SER A 64 -14.30 -3.76 -15.11
CA SER A 64 -15.46 -3.81 -16.00
C SER A 64 -15.20 -4.54 -17.32
N GLN A 65 -14.11 -5.32 -17.40
CA GLN A 65 -13.72 -6.04 -18.62
C GLN A 65 -14.38 -7.41 -18.78
N LEU A 66 -14.37 -8.22 -17.72
CA LEU A 66 -14.82 -9.61 -17.73
C LEU A 66 -16.14 -9.74 -16.96
N ALA A 67 -16.93 -10.75 -17.29
CA ALA A 67 -18.25 -10.95 -16.72
C ALA A 67 -18.19 -11.15 -15.20
N GLN A 68 -17.24 -11.93 -14.70
CA GLN A 68 -17.02 -12.09 -13.26
C GLN A 68 -16.62 -10.79 -12.57
N ASN A 69 -15.88 -9.90 -13.25
CA ASN A 69 -15.47 -8.61 -12.70
C ASN A 69 -16.69 -7.69 -12.52
N ILE A 70 -17.60 -7.69 -13.50
CA ILE A 70 -18.86 -6.96 -13.47
C ILE A 70 -19.79 -7.53 -12.40
N ILE A 71 -19.92 -8.86 -12.32
CA ILE A 71 -20.72 -9.55 -11.28
C ILE A 71 -20.25 -9.13 -9.88
N VAL A 72 -18.96 -9.23 -9.60
CA VAL A 72 -18.41 -8.88 -8.28
C VAL A 72 -18.57 -7.38 -7.98
N SER A 73 -18.39 -6.50 -8.96
CA SER A 73 -18.65 -5.06 -8.79
C SER A 73 -20.09 -4.80 -8.38
N TYR A 74 -21.06 -5.42 -9.06
CA TYR A 74 -22.47 -5.29 -8.75
C TYR A 74 -22.81 -5.80 -7.35
N LEU A 75 -22.32 -7.00 -7.00
CA LEU A 75 -22.56 -7.59 -5.68
C LEU A 75 -22.04 -6.67 -4.56
N ALA A 76 -20.90 -6.02 -4.76
CA ALA A 76 -20.33 -5.06 -3.81
C ALA A 76 -21.03 -3.68 -3.78
N GLY A 77 -22.00 -3.43 -4.67
CA GLY A 77 -22.88 -2.25 -4.65
C GLY A 77 -22.76 -1.31 -5.85
N ALA A 78 -21.90 -1.60 -6.84
CA ALA A 78 -21.84 -0.80 -8.07
C ALA A 78 -23.15 -0.90 -8.87
N ARG A 79 -23.62 0.21 -9.42
CA ARG A 79 -24.82 0.26 -10.27
C ARG A 79 -24.67 1.08 -11.56
N PHE A 80 -23.62 1.88 -11.70
CA PHE A 80 -23.29 2.54 -12.97
C PHE A 80 -22.01 1.96 -13.55
N ILE A 81 -22.13 1.00 -14.47
CA ILE A 81 -20.99 0.20 -14.96
C ILE A 81 -20.52 0.76 -16.31
N GLU A 82 -19.33 1.37 -16.30
CA GLU A 82 -18.67 1.78 -17.54
C GLU A 82 -17.93 0.60 -18.15
N LEU A 83 -18.40 0.13 -19.30
CA LEU A 83 -17.79 -1.00 -20.00
C LEU A 83 -16.42 -0.60 -20.54
N LYS A 84 -15.44 -1.50 -20.42
CA LYS A 84 -14.08 -1.24 -20.89
C LYS A 84 -14.08 -0.96 -22.40
N THR A 85 -13.30 0.05 -22.80
CA THR A 85 -13.31 0.57 -24.17
C THR A 85 -12.90 -0.50 -25.19
N VAL A 86 -13.74 -0.67 -26.22
CA VAL A 86 -13.42 -1.43 -27.44
C VAL A 86 -12.84 -0.51 -28.51
N GLN A 87 -11.98 -1.05 -29.36
CA GLN A 87 -11.29 -0.28 -30.41
C GLN A 87 -10.91 -1.14 -31.62
N LYS A 88 -10.36 -0.50 -32.67
CA LYS A 88 -9.97 -1.17 -33.91
C LYS A 88 -8.90 -2.24 -33.71
N MET A 89 -7.89 -1.96 -32.90
CA MET A 89 -6.82 -2.89 -32.52
C MET A 89 -7.28 -3.71 -31.31
N ASP A 90 -7.46 -5.02 -31.48
CA ASP A 90 -8.06 -5.89 -30.45
C ASP A 90 -7.41 -7.28 -30.42
N GLY A 91 -7.69 -8.06 -29.38
CA GLY A 91 -7.17 -9.42 -29.23
C GLY A 91 -5.64 -9.48 -29.22
N GLU A 92 -5.05 -10.30 -30.09
CA GLU A 92 -3.60 -10.54 -30.14
C GLU A 92 -2.80 -9.28 -30.46
N GLU A 93 -3.33 -8.41 -31.33
CA GLU A 93 -2.63 -7.19 -31.76
C GLU A 93 -2.40 -6.24 -30.57
N ILE A 94 -3.44 -6.01 -29.77
CA ILE A 94 -3.31 -5.15 -28.59
C ILE A 94 -2.49 -5.82 -27.48
N ARG A 95 -2.63 -7.14 -27.26
CA ARG A 95 -1.84 -7.85 -26.24
C ARG A 95 -0.35 -7.68 -26.46
N HIS A 96 0.10 -7.83 -27.71
CA HIS A 96 1.51 -7.60 -28.07
C HIS A 96 1.97 -6.15 -27.93
N ALA A 97 1.05 -5.18 -28.00
CA ALA A 97 1.36 -3.76 -27.82
C ALA A 97 1.46 -3.35 -26.34
N VAL A 98 0.84 -4.10 -25.42
CA VAL A 98 0.83 -3.77 -23.99
C VAL A 98 2.02 -4.40 -23.29
N ALA A 99 2.99 -3.57 -22.93
CA ALA A 99 4.13 -4.02 -22.13
C ALA A 99 3.69 -4.43 -20.72
N LYS A 100 4.15 -5.62 -20.26
CA LYS A 100 3.78 -6.21 -18.97
C LYS A 100 4.97 -6.25 -18.00
N PRO A 101 4.77 -6.02 -16.69
CA PRO A 101 3.51 -5.70 -16.03
C PRO A 101 3.01 -4.28 -16.38
N CYS A 102 1.72 -4.16 -16.69
CA CYS A 102 1.14 -2.92 -17.22
C CYS A 102 0.47 -2.03 -16.16
N ILE A 103 0.46 -2.43 -14.87
CA ILE A 103 -0.15 -1.67 -13.77
C ILE A 103 0.84 -1.59 -12.60
N ASN A 104 0.99 -0.38 -12.05
CA ASN A 104 1.64 -0.13 -10.77
C ASN A 104 0.76 0.79 -9.92
N ALA A 105 0.16 0.27 -8.85
CA ALA A 105 -0.77 1.01 -7.99
C ALA A 105 -0.24 1.23 -6.55
N GLU A 106 1.08 1.17 -6.33
CA GLU A 106 1.69 1.18 -4.98
C GLU A 106 1.40 2.45 -4.17
N ASP A 107 1.40 3.62 -4.82
CA ASP A 107 1.09 4.92 -4.22
C ASP A 107 0.05 5.64 -5.08
N GLU A 108 0.51 6.37 -6.08
CA GLU A 108 -0.31 6.74 -7.23
C GLU A 108 -0.44 5.53 -8.16
N CYS A 109 -1.47 5.52 -9.00
CA CYS A 109 -1.64 4.45 -9.97
C CYS A 109 -1.09 4.89 -11.32
N TYR A 110 -0.26 4.03 -11.91
CA TYR A 110 0.30 4.16 -13.23
C TYR A 110 -0.05 2.93 -14.06
N ASN A 111 -0.35 3.14 -15.33
CA ASN A 111 -0.54 2.04 -16.26
C ASN A 111 -0.21 2.44 -17.71
N CYS A 112 0.07 1.44 -18.54
CA CYS A 112 0.43 1.64 -19.95
C CYS A 112 -0.78 1.77 -20.88
N GLU A 113 -1.86 1.00 -20.62
CA GLU A 113 -3.04 0.92 -21.48
C GLU A 113 -4.30 0.60 -20.65
N TRP A 114 -5.45 1.15 -21.04
CA TRP A 114 -6.76 0.95 -20.40
C TRP A 114 -7.80 0.26 -21.29
N SER A 115 -7.48 0.00 -22.56
CA SER A 115 -8.35 -0.65 -23.52
C SER A 115 -8.44 -2.16 -23.27
N THR A 116 -9.53 -2.78 -23.74
CA THR A 116 -9.73 -4.22 -23.56
C THR A 116 -8.69 -5.02 -24.33
N GLU A 117 -8.17 -6.08 -23.72
CA GLU A 117 -7.24 -7.02 -24.37
C GLU A 117 -7.96 -8.19 -25.06
N LEU A 118 -9.28 -8.21 -24.94
CA LEU A 118 -10.18 -9.12 -25.66
C LEU A 118 -10.39 -8.63 -27.09
N THR A 119 -10.82 -9.53 -27.97
CA THR A 119 -11.41 -9.11 -29.24
C THR A 119 -12.72 -8.35 -29.00
N VAL A 120 -13.15 -7.52 -29.96
CA VAL A 120 -14.44 -6.80 -29.87
C VAL A 120 -15.61 -7.77 -29.64
N GLN A 121 -15.57 -8.96 -30.26
CA GLN A 121 -16.61 -9.98 -30.09
C GLN A 121 -16.55 -10.63 -28.69
N GLU A 122 -15.37 -10.97 -28.18
CA GLU A 122 -15.25 -11.52 -26.83
C GLU A 122 -15.70 -10.52 -25.76
N ALA A 123 -15.35 -9.23 -25.92
CA ALA A 123 -15.82 -8.18 -25.03
C ALA A 123 -17.35 -8.05 -25.09
N PHE A 124 -17.94 -8.08 -26.29
CA PHE A 124 -19.39 -8.11 -26.46
C PHE A 124 -20.04 -9.27 -25.70
N ASP A 125 -19.52 -10.49 -25.89
CA ASP A 125 -20.04 -11.69 -25.26
C ASP A 125 -19.95 -11.63 -23.73
N GLU A 126 -18.84 -11.12 -23.17
CA GLU A 126 -18.68 -10.90 -21.73
C GLU A 126 -19.73 -9.93 -21.18
N TYR A 127 -20.03 -8.84 -21.89
CA TYR A 127 -21.00 -7.85 -21.43
C TYR A 127 -22.43 -8.37 -21.48
N VAL A 128 -22.79 -9.16 -22.49
CA VAL A 128 -24.09 -9.85 -22.56
C VAL A 128 -24.23 -10.90 -21.46
N LYS A 129 -23.19 -11.74 -21.26
CA LYS A 129 -23.18 -12.73 -20.18
C LYS A 129 -23.35 -12.07 -18.82
N ALA A 130 -22.60 -11.00 -18.55
CA ALA A 130 -22.70 -10.25 -17.30
C ALA A 130 -24.11 -9.68 -17.11
N TRP A 131 -24.68 -9.07 -18.14
CA TRP A 131 -26.02 -8.47 -18.06
C TRP A 131 -27.06 -9.50 -17.63
N ILE A 132 -27.10 -10.65 -18.32
CA ILE A 132 -28.06 -11.71 -18.04
C ILE A 132 -27.79 -12.34 -16.66
N ALA A 133 -26.52 -12.60 -16.32
CA ALA A 133 -26.14 -13.15 -15.02
C ALA A 133 -26.57 -12.23 -13.87
N LEU A 134 -26.39 -10.92 -13.99
CA LEU A 134 -26.81 -9.95 -12.99
C LEU A 134 -28.32 -9.98 -12.75
N LYS A 135 -29.14 -10.09 -13.81
CA LYS A 135 -30.61 -10.15 -13.68
C LYS A 135 -31.06 -11.34 -12.83
N VAL A 136 -30.43 -12.50 -13.00
CA VAL A 136 -30.79 -13.71 -12.23
C VAL A 136 -30.14 -13.77 -10.86
N LEU A 137 -28.85 -13.43 -10.75
CA LEU A 137 -28.12 -13.47 -9.48
C LEU A 137 -28.61 -12.41 -8.49
N ALA A 138 -29.05 -11.24 -8.96
CA ALA A 138 -29.66 -10.23 -8.11
C ALA A 138 -30.91 -10.77 -7.40
N VAL A 139 -31.78 -11.47 -8.14
CA VAL A 139 -33.00 -12.08 -7.59
C VAL A 139 -32.64 -13.27 -6.68
N GLU A 140 -31.75 -14.15 -7.15
CA GLU A 140 -31.34 -15.33 -6.41
C GLU A 140 -30.76 -15.00 -5.03
N PHE A 141 -29.86 -14.01 -4.98
CA PHE A 141 -29.28 -13.56 -3.71
C PHE A 141 -30.19 -12.59 -2.94
N GLY A 142 -31.32 -12.16 -3.51
CA GLY A 142 -32.29 -11.25 -2.88
C GLY A 142 -31.77 -9.84 -2.70
N ILE A 143 -30.97 -9.37 -3.66
CA ILE A 143 -30.39 -8.03 -3.70
C ILE A 143 -31.41 -7.04 -4.29
N SER A 144 -32.00 -7.37 -5.43
CA SER A 144 -33.00 -6.55 -6.12
C SER A 144 -33.83 -7.41 -7.09
N ASP A 145 -34.71 -6.78 -7.87
CA ASP A 145 -35.43 -7.40 -8.99
C ASP A 145 -34.57 -7.54 -10.27
N GLY A 146 -33.28 -7.19 -10.19
CA GLY A 146 -32.35 -7.16 -11.31
C GLY A 146 -32.39 -5.90 -12.16
N ASN A 147 -33.32 -4.96 -11.94
CA ASN A 147 -33.49 -3.76 -12.78
C ASN A 147 -33.00 -2.47 -12.11
N ASP A 148 -31.98 -2.56 -11.27
CA ASP A 148 -31.47 -1.44 -10.46
C ASP A 148 -30.08 -0.91 -10.88
N PHE A 149 -29.59 -1.29 -12.06
CA PHE A 149 -28.27 -0.89 -12.59
C PHE A 149 -28.34 -0.50 -14.07
N ALA A 150 -27.33 0.25 -14.53
CA ALA A 150 -27.17 0.69 -15.91
C ALA A 150 -25.73 0.48 -16.42
N TYR A 151 -25.63 0.21 -17.72
CA TYR A 151 -24.36 0.19 -18.45
C TYR A 151 -24.13 1.53 -19.14
N ASN A 152 -22.86 1.87 -19.35
CA ASN A 152 -22.41 2.94 -20.22
C ASN A 152 -21.29 2.38 -21.10
N MET A 153 -21.58 2.18 -22.38
CA MET A 153 -20.60 1.56 -23.30
C MET A 153 -19.49 2.57 -23.64
N SER A 154 -18.29 2.09 -23.97
CA SER A 154 -17.18 2.98 -24.32
C SER A 154 -16.55 2.58 -25.64
N VAL A 155 -16.38 3.56 -26.52
CA VAL A 155 -15.69 3.41 -27.81
C VAL A 155 -14.61 4.48 -27.95
N GLY A 156 -13.51 4.14 -28.59
CA GLY A 156 -12.44 5.09 -28.89
C GLY A 156 -11.73 4.73 -30.18
N TYR A 157 -11.62 5.70 -31.08
CA TYR A 157 -10.72 5.79 -32.25
C TYR A 157 -11.09 7.09 -33.02
N ASP A 158 -10.74 7.17 -34.30
CA ASP A 158 -11.40 8.07 -35.26
C ASP A 158 -12.78 7.54 -35.71
N LEU A 159 -13.55 8.39 -36.41
CA LEU A 159 -14.89 8.04 -36.90
C LEU A 159 -14.88 6.86 -37.88
N GLU A 160 -13.83 6.73 -38.69
CA GLU A 160 -13.69 5.62 -39.64
C GLU A 160 -13.55 4.28 -38.90
N GLY A 161 -12.78 4.27 -37.81
CA GLY A 161 -12.64 3.12 -36.91
C GLY A 161 -13.95 2.73 -36.24
N ILE A 162 -14.71 3.71 -35.74
CA ILE A 162 -16.03 3.47 -35.12
C ILE A 162 -17.04 2.92 -36.12
N LYS A 163 -16.92 3.26 -37.41
CA LYS A 163 -17.78 2.75 -38.49
C LYS A 163 -17.39 1.37 -39.01
N LEU A 164 -16.30 0.77 -38.53
CA LEU A 164 -15.93 -0.58 -38.94
C LEU A 164 -17.05 -1.58 -38.60
N PRO A 165 -17.32 -2.58 -39.46
CA PRO A 165 -18.42 -3.51 -39.24
C PRO A 165 -18.44 -4.18 -37.86
N LYS A 166 -17.26 -4.49 -37.29
CA LYS A 166 -17.16 -5.08 -35.95
C LYS A 166 -17.56 -4.12 -34.83
N MET A 167 -17.21 -2.83 -34.95
CA MET A 167 -17.52 -1.79 -33.98
C MET A 167 -19.00 -1.39 -34.09
N ASP A 168 -19.50 -1.30 -35.31
CA ASP A 168 -20.91 -1.08 -35.61
C ASP A 168 -21.80 -2.19 -35.00
N ALA A 169 -21.43 -3.45 -35.25
CA ALA A 169 -22.10 -4.61 -34.68
C ALA A 169 -22.06 -4.63 -33.15
N PHE A 170 -20.94 -4.21 -32.54
CA PHE A 170 -20.84 -4.04 -31.09
C PHE A 170 -21.86 -3.00 -30.57
N ILE A 171 -21.89 -1.80 -31.15
CA ILE A 171 -22.78 -0.71 -30.71
C ILE A 171 -24.25 -1.14 -30.85
N GLU A 172 -24.65 -1.67 -32.00
CA GLU A 172 -26.03 -2.10 -32.23
C GLU A 172 -26.40 -3.33 -31.40
N GLY A 173 -25.48 -4.28 -31.23
CA GLY A 173 -25.71 -5.48 -30.41
C GLY A 173 -25.86 -5.16 -28.92
N ILE A 174 -25.14 -4.17 -28.39
CA ILE A 174 -25.30 -3.75 -27.00
C ILE A 174 -26.64 -3.01 -26.81
N LYS A 175 -27.10 -2.27 -27.82
CA LYS A 175 -28.44 -1.66 -27.79
C LYS A 175 -29.54 -2.71 -27.77
N ASP A 176 -29.39 -3.79 -28.55
CA ASP A 176 -30.32 -4.92 -28.57
C ASP A 176 -29.61 -6.23 -28.94
N ALA A 177 -29.46 -7.12 -27.95
CA ALA A 177 -28.79 -8.39 -28.09
C ALA A 177 -29.72 -9.55 -28.49
N SER A 178 -31.03 -9.31 -28.66
CA SER A 178 -32.06 -10.36 -28.82
C SER A 178 -31.76 -11.40 -29.90
N GLU A 179 -31.17 -10.97 -31.01
CA GLU A 179 -30.86 -11.86 -32.13
C GLU A 179 -29.47 -12.50 -32.07
N THR A 180 -28.64 -12.13 -31.09
CA THR A 180 -27.26 -12.58 -31.00
C THR A 180 -27.14 -14.02 -30.48
N PRO A 181 -26.12 -14.79 -30.94
CA PRO A 181 -25.92 -16.16 -30.47
C PRO A 181 -25.72 -16.25 -28.96
N ILE A 182 -24.92 -15.34 -28.39
CA ILE A 182 -24.60 -15.36 -26.96
C ILE A 182 -25.82 -15.09 -26.08
N TYR A 183 -26.70 -14.16 -26.46
CA TYR A 183 -27.96 -13.93 -25.75
C TYR A 183 -28.82 -15.19 -25.76
N LYS A 184 -29.01 -15.80 -26.93
CA LYS A 184 -29.79 -17.04 -27.10
C LYS A 184 -29.21 -18.18 -26.25
N GLU A 185 -27.89 -18.38 -26.29
CA GLU A 185 -27.19 -19.39 -25.48
C GLU A 185 -27.45 -19.20 -23.98
N CYS A 186 -27.33 -17.96 -23.47
CA CYS A 186 -27.54 -17.66 -22.06
C CYS A 186 -28.99 -17.91 -21.64
N MET A 187 -29.96 -17.47 -22.45
CA MET A 187 -31.38 -17.64 -22.19
C MET A 187 -31.80 -19.12 -22.24
N ASP A 188 -31.29 -19.88 -23.21
CA ASP A 188 -31.54 -21.32 -23.33
C ASP A 188 -30.94 -22.08 -22.14
N PHE A 189 -29.74 -21.69 -21.68
CA PHE A 189 -29.14 -22.26 -20.48
C PHE A 189 -30.03 -22.03 -19.25
N LEU A 190 -30.49 -20.80 -19.01
CA LEU A 190 -31.37 -20.49 -17.88
C LEU A 190 -32.65 -21.32 -17.91
N ARG A 191 -33.34 -21.36 -19.06
CA ARG A 191 -34.58 -22.16 -19.25
C ARG A 191 -34.34 -23.65 -19.03
N GLY A 192 -33.20 -24.17 -19.47
CA GLY A 192 -32.83 -25.57 -19.30
C GLY A 192 -32.41 -25.95 -17.87
N HIS A 193 -32.02 -24.97 -17.05
CA HIS A 193 -31.40 -25.20 -15.74
C HIS A 193 -32.07 -24.42 -14.60
N MET A 194 -33.38 -24.17 -14.71
CA MET A 194 -34.15 -23.48 -13.67
C MET A 194 -34.02 -24.10 -12.28
N GLY A 195 -33.79 -25.41 -12.18
CA GLY A 195 -33.58 -26.11 -10.90
C GLY A 195 -32.28 -25.75 -10.16
N LEU A 196 -31.40 -24.93 -10.75
CA LEU A 196 -30.21 -24.39 -10.08
C LEU A 196 -30.55 -23.26 -9.10
N PHE A 197 -31.69 -22.60 -9.27
CA PHE A 197 -32.07 -21.40 -8.55
C PHE A 197 -33.17 -21.67 -7.52
N GLU A 198 -33.12 -20.99 -6.38
CA GLU A 198 -34.15 -21.05 -5.34
C GLU A 198 -35.22 -19.95 -5.49
N ARG A 199 -34.86 -18.78 -6.05
CA ARG A 199 -35.75 -17.60 -6.14
C ARG A 199 -36.05 -17.14 -7.57
N VAL A 200 -35.36 -17.69 -8.56
CA VAL A 200 -35.57 -17.36 -9.97
C VAL A 200 -36.62 -18.30 -10.56
N ASP A 201 -37.68 -17.74 -11.13
CA ASP A 201 -38.71 -18.48 -11.86
C ASP A 201 -38.75 -18.10 -13.35
N GLU A 202 -39.64 -18.73 -14.12
CA GLU A 202 -39.79 -18.47 -15.56
C GLU A 202 -40.17 -17.01 -15.85
N ALA A 203 -40.94 -16.36 -14.97
CA ALA A 203 -41.32 -14.96 -15.15
C ALA A 203 -40.12 -14.03 -15.00
N VAL A 204 -39.20 -14.32 -14.06
CA VAL A 204 -37.93 -13.58 -13.94
C VAL A 204 -37.10 -13.71 -15.20
N VAL A 205 -36.95 -14.92 -15.74
CA VAL A 205 -36.18 -15.17 -16.96
C VAL A 205 -36.82 -14.47 -18.17
N ASP A 206 -38.13 -14.58 -18.35
CA ASP A 206 -38.82 -13.94 -19.47
C ASP A 206 -38.86 -12.41 -19.39
N ALA A 207 -38.67 -11.84 -18.20
CA ALA A 207 -38.54 -10.39 -18.00
C ALA A 207 -37.15 -9.83 -18.34
N ILE A 208 -36.15 -10.67 -18.63
CA ILE A 208 -34.79 -10.23 -18.95
C ILE A 208 -34.79 -9.45 -20.28
N SER A 209 -34.63 -8.13 -20.17
CA SER A 209 -34.52 -7.25 -21.33
C SER A 209 -33.31 -7.63 -22.22
N PRO A 210 -33.49 -7.81 -23.53
CA PRO A 210 -32.39 -7.91 -24.49
C PRO A 210 -31.74 -6.56 -24.80
N ARG A 211 -32.32 -5.45 -24.32
CA ARG A 211 -31.77 -4.10 -24.49
C ARG A 211 -30.90 -3.75 -23.29
N LEU A 212 -29.58 -3.73 -23.48
CA LEU A 212 -28.61 -3.56 -22.39
C LEU A 212 -28.30 -2.09 -22.14
N CYS A 213 -28.04 -1.32 -23.20
CA CYS A 213 -27.56 0.05 -23.06
C CYS A 213 -27.80 0.90 -24.33
N ASN A 214 -28.25 2.14 -24.14
CA ASN A 214 -28.34 3.17 -25.19
C ASN A 214 -27.48 4.40 -24.87
N GLN A 215 -26.52 4.27 -23.94
CA GLN A 215 -25.59 5.32 -23.53
C GLN A 215 -24.17 4.98 -23.99
N ILE A 216 -23.41 5.99 -24.40
CA ILE A 216 -22.03 5.80 -24.88
C ILE A 216 -21.10 6.90 -24.41
N THR A 217 -19.91 6.52 -23.98
CA THR A 217 -18.79 7.41 -23.71
C THR A 217 -17.79 7.36 -24.84
N LEU A 218 -17.60 8.50 -25.50
CA LEU A 218 -16.52 8.72 -26.46
C LEU A 218 -15.20 8.90 -25.70
N SER A 219 -14.37 7.87 -25.73
CA SER A 219 -12.99 7.90 -25.27
C SER A 219 -12.09 8.45 -26.37
N THR A 220 -11.70 9.72 -26.26
CA THR A 220 -10.82 10.36 -27.23
C THR A 220 -9.38 9.93 -27.00
N LEU A 221 -8.69 9.51 -28.07
CA LEU A 221 -7.24 9.28 -28.04
C LEU A 221 -6.51 10.60 -27.77
N HIS A 222 -5.35 10.53 -27.11
CA HIS A 222 -4.49 11.69 -26.96
C HIS A 222 -4.10 12.24 -28.34
N GLY A 223 -4.22 13.56 -28.51
CA GLY A 223 -4.01 14.18 -29.81
C GLY A 223 -5.19 14.09 -30.81
N CYS A 224 -6.36 13.58 -30.41
CA CYS A 224 -7.53 13.55 -31.28
C CYS A 224 -7.99 14.96 -31.66
N PRO A 225 -8.07 15.32 -32.96
CA PRO A 225 -8.45 16.67 -33.38
C PRO A 225 -9.86 17.05 -32.88
N PRO A 226 -10.11 18.31 -32.45
CA PRO A 226 -11.42 18.74 -31.97
C PRO A 226 -12.56 18.51 -32.98
N ALA A 227 -12.29 18.75 -34.27
CA ALA A 227 -13.26 18.50 -35.33
C ALA A 227 -13.64 17.01 -35.46
N GLU A 228 -12.72 16.09 -35.14
CA GLU A 228 -12.99 14.66 -35.16
C GLU A 228 -13.87 14.25 -33.98
N ILE A 229 -13.59 14.78 -32.78
CA ILE A 229 -14.41 14.59 -31.58
C ILE A 229 -15.85 15.02 -31.85
N GLU A 230 -16.04 16.20 -32.45
CA GLU A 230 -17.37 16.72 -32.80
C GLU A 230 -18.08 15.83 -33.83
N ARG A 231 -17.37 15.38 -34.88
CA ARG A 231 -17.94 14.49 -35.90
C ARG A 231 -18.42 13.17 -35.30
N ILE A 232 -17.64 12.59 -34.39
CA ILE A 232 -18.00 11.34 -33.71
C ILE A 232 -19.19 11.57 -32.76
N ALA A 233 -19.15 12.59 -31.91
CA ALA A 233 -20.25 12.89 -31.00
C ALA A 233 -21.56 13.15 -31.76
N HIS A 234 -21.50 13.89 -32.86
CA HIS A 234 -22.65 14.10 -33.74
C HIS A 234 -23.15 12.77 -34.33
N TYR A 235 -22.26 11.93 -34.86
CA TYR A 235 -22.62 10.61 -35.40
C TYR A 235 -23.31 9.72 -34.36
N LEU A 236 -22.79 9.70 -33.13
CA LEU A 236 -23.37 8.91 -32.04
C LEU A 236 -24.77 9.39 -31.65
N LEU A 237 -25.00 10.71 -31.65
CA LEU A 237 -26.30 11.30 -31.35
C LEU A 237 -27.30 11.13 -32.51
N THR A 238 -26.90 11.32 -33.76
CA THR A 238 -27.83 11.40 -34.90
C THR A 238 -28.02 10.11 -35.66
N GLU A 239 -26.97 9.30 -35.83
CA GLU A 239 -27.04 8.05 -36.61
C GLU A 239 -27.17 6.84 -35.69
N LYS A 240 -26.47 6.83 -34.55
CA LYS A 240 -26.55 5.74 -33.57
C LYS A 240 -27.66 5.92 -32.54
N HIS A 241 -28.17 7.14 -32.39
CA HIS A 241 -29.19 7.51 -31.43
C HIS A 241 -28.85 7.11 -29.98
N CYS A 242 -27.60 7.35 -29.57
CA CYS A 242 -27.13 7.07 -28.22
C CYS A 242 -26.98 8.36 -27.39
N HIS A 243 -27.38 8.31 -26.12
CA HIS A 243 -26.98 9.34 -25.15
C HIS A 243 -25.46 9.36 -25.06
N THR A 244 -24.84 10.54 -25.09
CA THR A 244 -23.38 10.62 -25.33
C THR A 244 -22.66 11.42 -24.24
N PHE A 245 -21.68 10.79 -23.62
CA PHE A 245 -20.62 11.46 -22.86
C PHE A 245 -19.39 11.67 -23.75
N VAL A 246 -18.74 12.83 -23.65
CA VAL A 246 -17.39 13.05 -24.19
C VAL A 246 -16.38 13.05 -23.05
N LYS A 247 -15.34 12.22 -23.16
CA LYS A 247 -14.27 12.15 -22.16
C LYS A 247 -13.41 13.41 -22.20
N CYS A 248 -13.13 13.98 -21.03
CA CYS A 248 -12.32 15.18 -20.86
C CYS A 248 -11.14 14.90 -19.93
N ASN A 249 -9.93 15.30 -20.35
CA ASN A 249 -8.68 15.10 -19.61
C ASN A 249 -8.24 16.39 -18.89
N PRO A 250 -7.52 16.28 -17.74
CA PRO A 250 -6.97 17.44 -17.02
C PRO A 250 -6.03 18.31 -17.85
N THR A 251 -5.51 17.81 -18.98
CA THR A 251 -4.72 18.59 -19.94
C THR A 251 -5.43 19.87 -20.39
N MET A 252 -6.77 19.90 -20.37
CA MET A 252 -7.60 21.10 -20.62
C MET A 252 -7.41 22.26 -19.62
N LEU A 253 -6.76 22.00 -18.47
CA LEU A 253 -6.39 23.03 -17.50
C LEU A 253 -5.16 23.84 -17.94
N GLY A 254 -4.35 23.29 -18.85
CA GLY A 254 -3.08 23.86 -19.30
C GLY A 254 -1.89 23.40 -18.46
N TYR A 255 -0.72 23.37 -19.10
CA TYR A 255 0.53 22.84 -18.52
C TYR A 255 0.89 23.55 -17.21
N ASP A 256 0.92 24.89 -17.21
CA ASP A 256 1.35 25.67 -16.06
C ASP A 256 0.48 25.42 -14.81
N PHE A 257 -0.83 25.29 -14.99
CA PHE A 257 -1.75 25.02 -13.88
C PHE A 257 -1.50 23.62 -13.30
N VAL A 258 -1.41 22.60 -14.15
CA VAL A 258 -1.21 21.21 -13.71
C VAL A 258 0.15 21.04 -13.05
N ARG A 259 1.22 21.60 -13.65
CA ARG A 259 2.57 21.56 -13.09
C ARG A 259 2.63 22.23 -11.73
N LYS A 260 2.13 23.47 -11.63
CA LYS A 260 2.11 24.21 -10.36
C LYS A 260 1.33 23.45 -9.28
N THR A 261 0.15 22.92 -9.62
CA THR A 261 -0.69 22.19 -8.64
C THR A 261 0.01 20.94 -8.14
N LEU A 262 0.62 20.15 -9.02
CA LEU A 262 1.35 18.95 -8.62
C LEU A 262 2.60 19.27 -7.80
N ASP A 263 3.32 20.35 -8.13
CA ASP A 263 4.47 20.81 -7.34
C ASP A 263 4.06 21.24 -5.93
N ASP A 264 3.01 22.07 -5.81
CA ASP A 264 2.49 22.54 -4.53
C ASP A 264 2.02 21.37 -3.64
N LEU A 265 1.50 20.30 -4.24
CA LEU A 265 1.06 19.09 -3.54
C LEU A 265 2.19 18.08 -3.25
N GLY A 266 3.43 18.35 -3.67
CA GLY A 266 4.61 17.51 -3.45
C GLY A 266 4.81 16.37 -4.45
N TYR A 267 4.20 16.45 -5.64
CA TYR A 267 4.37 15.52 -6.77
C TYR A 267 5.32 16.08 -7.84
N ASP A 268 6.35 16.82 -7.43
CA ASP A 268 7.40 17.41 -8.28
C ASP A 268 8.23 16.36 -9.05
N TYR A 269 8.23 15.12 -8.56
CA TYR A 269 8.88 13.99 -9.22
C TYR A 269 8.14 13.46 -10.46
N ILE A 270 6.86 13.80 -10.64
CA ILE A 270 6.06 13.35 -11.80
C ILE A 270 6.43 14.20 -13.00
N VAL A 271 6.90 13.58 -14.08
CA VAL A 271 7.39 14.31 -15.26
C VAL A 271 6.38 14.18 -16.40
N PHE A 272 6.09 15.29 -17.06
CA PHE A 272 5.27 15.34 -18.28
C PHE A 272 5.67 16.56 -19.12
N PRO A 273 5.86 16.42 -20.44
CA PRO A 273 6.11 17.53 -21.34
C PRO A 273 4.82 18.29 -21.69
N ASP A 274 4.97 19.53 -22.17
CA ASP A 274 3.86 20.36 -22.66
C ASP A 274 3.18 19.80 -23.92
N LYS A 275 3.85 18.91 -24.67
CA LYS A 275 3.34 18.26 -25.89
C LYS A 275 1.93 17.67 -25.72
N HIS A 276 1.65 17.03 -24.57
CA HIS A 276 0.34 16.42 -24.30
C HIS A 276 -0.76 17.48 -24.16
N PHE A 277 -0.41 18.63 -23.58
CA PHE A 277 -1.33 19.74 -23.37
C PHE A 277 -1.61 20.50 -24.67
N LEU A 278 -0.66 20.52 -25.60
CA LEU A 278 -0.82 21.16 -26.90
C LEU A 278 -1.56 20.28 -27.91
N ALA A 279 -1.41 18.95 -27.80
CA ALA A 279 -2.03 18.00 -28.72
C ALA A 279 -3.50 17.68 -28.36
N ASP A 280 -3.83 17.63 -27.06
CA ASP A 280 -5.18 17.29 -26.61
C ASP A 280 -6.23 18.37 -26.91
N LEU A 281 -7.50 18.04 -26.69
CA LEU A 281 -8.63 18.96 -26.82
C LEU A 281 -8.40 20.24 -25.98
N GLN A 282 -8.39 21.40 -26.63
CA GLN A 282 -8.24 22.68 -25.95
C GLN A 282 -9.57 23.14 -25.34
N PHE A 283 -9.49 23.83 -24.20
CA PHE A 283 -10.69 24.26 -23.46
C PHE A 283 -11.65 25.11 -24.31
N GLY A 284 -11.13 26.06 -25.09
CA GLY A 284 -11.97 26.92 -25.95
C GLY A 284 -12.73 26.13 -27.02
N ASP A 285 -12.08 25.17 -27.67
CA ASP A 285 -12.71 24.31 -28.67
C ASP A 285 -13.78 23.42 -28.03
N ALA A 286 -13.49 22.88 -26.85
CA ALA A 286 -14.41 22.05 -26.08
C ALA A 286 -15.74 22.77 -25.80
N LEU A 287 -15.71 24.03 -25.37
CA LEU A 287 -16.93 24.82 -25.11
C LEU A 287 -17.83 24.88 -26.34
N GLY A 288 -17.25 25.21 -27.50
CA GLY A 288 -18.01 25.31 -28.75
C GLY A 288 -18.61 23.97 -29.17
N ILE A 289 -17.86 22.87 -29.03
CA ILE A 289 -18.35 21.52 -29.35
C ILE A 289 -19.50 21.15 -28.40
N PHE A 290 -19.33 21.33 -27.10
CA PHE A 290 -20.31 20.91 -26.09
C PHE A 290 -21.61 21.71 -26.18
N GLU A 291 -21.56 23.01 -26.49
CA GLU A 291 -22.75 23.80 -26.78
C GLU A 291 -23.53 23.25 -27.98
N ARG A 292 -22.83 22.94 -29.09
CA ARG A 292 -23.44 22.39 -30.30
C ARG A 292 -24.01 20.99 -30.07
N MET A 293 -23.26 20.10 -29.44
CA MET A 293 -23.71 18.73 -29.15
C MET A 293 -24.87 18.70 -28.15
N THR A 294 -24.88 19.60 -27.16
CA THR A 294 -26.03 19.78 -26.26
C THR A 294 -27.28 20.16 -27.04
N LYS A 295 -27.17 21.05 -28.02
CA LYS A 295 -28.30 21.40 -28.89
C LYS A 295 -28.76 20.22 -29.75
N VAL A 296 -27.82 19.53 -30.42
CA VAL A 296 -28.12 18.35 -31.26
C VAL A 296 -28.80 17.26 -30.45
N SER A 297 -28.31 16.95 -29.24
CA SER A 297 -28.93 15.94 -28.38
C SER A 297 -30.39 16.26 -28.06
N ARG A 298 -30.70 17.52 -27.73
CA ARG A 298 -32.08 17.97 -27.50
C ARG A 298 -32.97 17.83 -28.73
N GLU A 299 -32.44 18.13 -29.92
CA GLU A 299 -33.15 17.94 -31.19
C GLU A 299 -33.44 16.46 -31.49
N GLN A 300 -32.59 15.55 -31.03
CA GLN A 300 -32.76 14.09 -31.15
C GLN A 300 -33.55 13.46 -29.99
N GLY A 301 -33.95 14.23 -28.97
CA GLY A 301 -34.58 13.68 -27.75
C GLY A 301 -33.62 12.87 -26.87
N LEU A 302 -32.32 13.12 -26.99
CA LEU A 302 -31.24 12.47 -26.26
C LEU A 302 -30.59 13.44 -25.26
N ALA A 303 -29.66 12.92 -24.46
CA ALA A 303 -28.89 13.69 -23.51
C ALA A 303 -27.39 13.68 -23.89
N PHE A 304 -26.72 14.77 -23.52
CA PHE A 304 -25.29 14.98 -23.73
C PHE A 304 -24.65 15.44 -22.42
N GLY A 305 -23.44 14.96 -22.15
CA GLY A 305 -22.66 15.41 -21.01
C GLY A 305 -21.17 15.19 -21.21
N VAL A 306 -20.40 15.40 -20.15
CA VAL A 306 -18.96 15.13 -20.14
C VAL A 306 -18.59 14.08 -19.11
N LYS A 307 -17.58 13.28 -19.44
CA LYS A 307 -16.96 12.31 -18.53
C LYS A 307 -15.57 12.81 -18.14
N LEU A 308 -15.38 13.18 -16.88
CA LEU A 308 -14.05 13.56 -16.41
C LEU A 308 -13.23 12.30 -16.15
N THR A 309 -12.08 12.22 -16.81
CA THR A 309 -11.25 11.02 -16.87
C THR A 309 -10.69 10.60 -15.50
N ASN A 310 -10.34 9.32 -15.43
CA ASN A 310 -9.54 8.69 -14.38
C ASN A 310 -8.03 8.75 -14.64
N THR A 311 -7.54 9.46 -15.67
CA THR A 311 -6.12 9.45 -16.06
C THR A 311 -5.55 10.82 -16.44
N CYS A 312 -4.23 10.98 -16.25
CA CYS A 312 -3.43 12.08 -16.80
C CYS A 312 -2.16 11.50 -17.45
N PRO A 313 -1.83 11.83 -18.72
CA PRO A 313 -0.63 11.31 -19.38
C PRO A 313 0.65 11.86 -18.74
N VAL A 314 1.62 10.98 -18.49
CA VAL A 314 2.93 11.31 -17.90
C VAL A 314 4.03 10.43 -18.50
N ASP A 315 5.29 10.84 -18.36
CA ASP A 315 6.44 10.07 -18.85
C ASP A 315 6.94 9.07 -17.81
N VAL A 316 7.42 7.91 -18.27
CA VAL A 316 8.10 6.92 -17.44
C VAL A 316 9.54 7.36 -17.20
N THR A 317 9.86 7.79 -15.99
CA THR A 317 11.19 8.30 -15.64
C THR A 317 11.87 7.55 -14.50
N ARG A 318 11.16 6.61 -13.86
CA ARG A 318 11.67 5.82 -12.72
C ARG A 318 11.49 4.31 -12.92
N GLY A 319 11.12 3.88 -14.13
CA GLY A 319 10.87 2.47 -14.43
C GLY A 319 9.60 1.94 -13.74
N GLU A 320 8.60 2.78 -13.55
CA GLU A 320 7.34 2.44 -12.89
C GLU A 320 6.60 1.30 -13.60
N VAL A 321 6.67 1.31 -14.93
CA VAL A 321 6.12 0.33 -15.87
C VAL A 321 7.07 0.25 -17.09
N PRO A 322 7.04 -0.84 -17.87
CA PRO A 322 7.97 -1.04 -18.99
C PRO A 322 7.53 -0.33 -20.28
N SER A 323 7.25 0.98 -20.22
CA SER A 323 6.86 1.83 -21.36
C SER A 323 7.61 3.16 -21.34
N GLU A 324 7.46 3.99 -22.40
CA GLU A 324 8.00 5.36 -22.43
C GLU A 324 7.03 6.37 -21.81
N GLU A 325 5.73 6.17 -22.03
CA GLU A 325 4.64 6.98 -21.48
C GLU A 325 3.70 6.10 -20.65
N MET A 326 3.01 6.70 -19.69
CA MET A 326 2.04 6.03 -18.82
C MET A 326 0.92 6.99 -18.41
N TYR A 327 -0.14 6.46 -17.81
CA TYR A 327 -1.27 7.24 -17.31
C TYR A 327 -1.29 7.25 -15.80
N MET A 328 -1.14 8.45 -15.22
CA MET A 328 -1.25 8.71 -13.78
C MET A 328 -2.72 8.79 -13.36
N SER A 329 -3.04 8.16 -12.24
CA SER A 329 -4.33 8.20 -11.56
C SER A 329 -4.16 8.15 -10.04
N GLY A 330 -5.27 8.24 -9.32
CA GLY A 330 -5.30 8.18 -7.86
C GLY A 330 -5.44 9.55 -7.23
N ARG A 331 -4.79 9.72 -6.10
CA ARG A 331 -4.94 10.85 -5.20
C ARG A 331 -4.43 12.15 -5.83
N SER A 332 -3.29 12.09 -6.51
CA SER A 332 -2.71 13.20 -7.26
C SER A 332 -3.65 13.77 -8.34
N LEU A 333 -4.55 12.94 -8.88
CA LEU A 333 -5.47 13.33 -9.95
C LEU A 333 -6.71 14.07 -9.42
N LEU A 334 -7.13 13.79 -8.19
CA LEU A 334 -8.38 14.32 -7.62
C LEU A 334 -8.47 15.86 -7.68
N PRO A 335 -7.48 16.65 -7.22
CA PRO A 335 -7.54 18.11 -7.28
C PRO A 335 -7.61 18.64 -8.71
N LEU A 336 -6.92 17.99 -9.65
CA LEU A 336 -6.93 18.36 -11.06
C LEU A 336 -8.31 18.10 -11.68
N THR A 337 -8.88 16.92 -11.47
CA THR A 337 -10.19 16.57 -12.04
C THR A 337 -11.31 17.43 -11.45
N ILE A 338 -11.28 17.73 -10.15
CA ILE A 338 -12.23 18.65 -9.53
C ILE A 338 -12.07 20.09 -10.05
N SER A 339 -10.83 20.55 -10.27
CA SER A 339 -10.57 21.86 -10.89
C SER A 339 -11.12 21.95 -12.31
N LEU A 340 -10.98 20.87 -13.10
CA LEU A 340 -11.58 20.79 -14.43
C LEU A 340 -13.12 20.75 -14.37
N ALA A 341 -13.68 20.02 -13.41
CA ALA A 341 -15.12 20.00 -13.17
C ALA A 341 -15.65 21.41 -12.87
N LEU A 342 -14.96 22.16 -12.00
CA LEU A 342 -15.32 23.54 -11.67
C LEU A 342 -15.28 24.43 -12.91
N LYS A 343 -14.18 24.37 -13.66
CA LYS A 343 -13.98 25.22 -14.85
C LYS A 343 -15.05 24.98 -15.92
N LEU A 344 -15.41 23.71 -16.17
CA LEU A 344 -16.49 23.35 -17.10
C LEU A 344 -17.86 23.77 -16.54
N SER A 345 -18.13 23.49 -15.26
CA SER A 345 -19.42 23.83 -14.64
C SER A 345 -19.65 25.34 -14.62
N GLU A 346 -18.62 26.16 -14.36
CA GLU A 346 -18.74 27.62 -14.43
C GLU A 346 -19.08 28.10 -15.85
N ALA A 347 -18.50 27.49 -16.89
CA ALA A 347 -18.77 27.84 -18.28
C ALA A 347 -20.20 27.51 -18.73
N PHE A 348 -20.83 26.50 -18.11
CA PHE A 348 -22.19 26.05 -18.44
C PHE A 348 -23.22 26.35 -17.33
N GLU A 349 -22.89 27.24 -16.38
CA GLU A 349 -23.76 27.62 -15.25
C GLU A 349 -24.27 26.41 -14.43
N GLY A 350 -23.46 25.35 -14.32
CA GLY A 350 -23.80 24.11 -13.61
C GLY A 350 -24.75 23.17 -14.36
N LYS A 351 -25.19 23.51 -15.58
CA LYS A 351 -26.23 22.76 -16.33
C LYS A 351 -25.70 21.65 -17.22
N LEU A 352 -24.38 21.58 -17.44
CA LEU A 352 -23.75 20.52 -18.22
C LEU A 352 -23.61 19.28 -17.31
N PRO A 353 -24.23 18.14 -17.64
CA PRO A 353 -24.07 16.95 -16.82
C PRO A 353 -22.63 16.44 -16.81
N VAL A 354 -22.15 16.07 -15.62
CA VAL A 354 -20.78 15.59 -15.40
C VAL A 354 -20.80 14.23 -14.72
N SER A 355 -20.23 13.23 -15.40
CA SER A 355 -19.78 12.00 -14.75
C SER A 355 -18.30 12.11 -14.38
N PHE A 356 -17.89 11.49 -13.26
CA PHE A 356 -16.58 11.69 -12.65
C PHE A 356 -15.81 10.39 -12.45
N ALA A 357 -14.49 10.39 -12.65
CA ALA A 357 -13.64 9.24 -12.32
C ALA A 357 -12.22 9.58 -11.79
N GLY A 358 -11.97 10.82 -11.36
CA GLY A 358 -10.64 11.28 -10.94
C GLY A 358 -10.37 11.13 -9.45
N GLY A 359 -9.78 10.01 -9.02
CA GLY A 359 -9.28 9.86 -7.64
C GLY A 359 -10.35 9.77 -6.54
N ALA A 360 -11.59 9.43 -6.91
CA ALA A 360 -12.66 9.19 -5.94
C ALA A 360 -12.43 7.90 -5.12
N ASP A 361 -12.77 7.95 -3.84
CA ASP A 361 -12.72 6.81 -2.91
C ASP A 361 -13.72 6.98 -1.75
N GLY A 362 -13.68 6.06 -0.78
CA GLY A 362 -14.58 6.07 0.38
C GLY A 362 -14.45 7.28 1.31
N LEU A 363 -13.39 8.10 1.23
CA LEU A 363 -13.18 9.26 2.10
C LEU A 363 -13.58 10.59 1.46
N ASN A 364 -13.87 10.60 0.16
CA ASN A 364 -14.26 11.81 -0.58
C ASN A 364 -15.54 11.66 -1.43
N MET A 365 -16.09 10.43 -1.55
CA MET A 365 -17.31 10.16 -2.33
C MET A 365 -18.48 11.09 -1.99
N ALA A 366 -18.76 11.23 -0.68
CA ALA A 366 -19.84 12.08 -0.19
C ALA A 366 -19.65 13.55 -0.61
N ALA A 367 -18.44 14.08 -0.47
CA ALA A 367 -18.12 15.46 -0.84
C ALA A 367 -18.27 15.71 -2.35
N ILE A 368 -17.93 14.73 -3.20
CA ILE A 368 -18.13 14.83 -4.65
C ILE A 368 -19.63 14.85 -4.99
N LEU A 369 -20.39 13.86 -4.50
CA LEU A 369 -21.83 13.74 -4.76
C LEU A 369 -22.63 14.94 -4.24
N GLU A 370 -22.19 15.53 -3.12
CA GLU A 370 -22.83 16.72 -2.55
C GLU A 370 -22.82 17.92 -3.50
N THR A 371 -21.86 18.00 -4.42
CA THR A 371 -21.79 19.06 -5.44
C THR A 371 -22.81 18.89 -6.56
N GLY A 372 -23.49 17.73 -6.66
CA GLY A 372 -24.35 17.37 -7.79
C GLY A 372 -23.62 16.64 -8.92
N ILE A 373 -22.30 16.45 -8.83
CA ILE A 373 -21.55 15.61 -9.76
C ILE A 373 -21.99 14.15 -9.61
N GLY A 374 -22.36 13.50 -10.71
CA GLY A 374 -22.75 12.09 -10.71
C GLY A 374 -23.24 11.62 -12.09
N PRO A 375 -23.10 10.32 -12.42
CA PRO A 375 -22.57 9.24 -11.58
C PRO A 375 -21.04 9.29 -11.41
N VAL A 376 -20.55 8.68 -10.33
CA VAL A 376 -19.13 8.64 -9.96
C VAL A 376 -18.61 7.23 -10.15
N THR A 377 -17.53 7.07 -10.92
CA THR A 377 -16.89 5.78 -11.14
C THR A 377 -15.45 5.76 -10.69
N VAL A 378 -14.91 4.57 -10.42
CA VAL A 378 -13.57 4.39 -9.85
C VAL A 378 -12.82 3.24 -10.49
N ALA A 379 -11.49 3.34 -10.52
CA ALA A 379 -10.59 2.26 -10.95
C ALA A 379 -9.46 2.06 -9.94
N THR A 380 -8.70 3.13 -9.67
CA THR A 380 -7.49 3.08 -8.82
C THR A 380 -7.74 2.54 -7.42
N THR A 381 -8.80 2.99 -6.74
CA THR A 381 -9.11 2.47 -5.38
C THR A 381 -9.38 0.96 -5.40
N LEU A 382 -9.97 0.43 -6.47
CA LEU A 382 -10.26 -1.00 -6.62
C LEU A 382 -9.03 -1.84 -7.01
N LEU A 383 -7.94 -1.20 -7.47
CA LEU A 383 -6.64 -1.86 -7.68
C LEU A 383 -5.85 -1.99 -6.37
N LYS A 384 -6.23 -1.27 -5.31
CA LYS A 384 -5.58 -1.32 -4.00
C LYS A 384 -6.18 -2.42 -3.10
N PRO A 385 -5.47 -2.87 -2.05
CA PRO A 385 -5.95 -3.89 -1.12
C PRO A 385 -7.38 -3.63 -0.62
N GLY A 386 -8.18 -4.69 -0.47
CA GLY A 386 -9.63 -4.60 -0.31
C GLY A 386 -10.41 -4.67 -1.65
N GLY A 387 -9.82 -4.22 -2.76
CA GLY A 387 -10.36 -4.40 -4.10
C GLY A 387 -11.83 -4.00 -4.25
N TYR A 388 -12.65 -4.91 -4.78
CA TYR A 388 -14.09 -4.74 -4.96
C TYR A 388 -14.86 -4.44 -3.65
N ALA A 389 -14.40 -4.95 -2.50
CA ALA A 389 -15.08 -4.74 -1.22
C ALA A 389 -15.15 -3.26 -0.81
N ARG A 390 -14.33 -2.39 -1.43
CA ARG A 390 -14.36 -0.94 -1.24
C ARG A 390 -15.65 -0.29 -1.71
N PHE A 391 -16.37 -0.90 -2.65
CA PHE A 391 -17.66 -0.37 -3.10
C PHE A 391 -18.66 -0.23 -1.95
N LYS A 392 -18.68 -1.16 -1.00
CA LYS A 392 -19.63 -1.12 0.12
C LYS A 392 -19.56 0.22 0.87
N GLN A 393 -18.37 0.65 1.26
CA GLN A 393 -18.17 1.95 1.92
C GLN A 393 -18.62 3.10 1.00
N MET A 394 -18.14 3.14 -0.24
CA MET A 394 -18.46 4.23 -1.18
C MET A 394 -19.97 4.36 -1.44
N VAL A 395 -20.67 3.23 -1.49
CA VAL A 395 -22.11 3.17 -1.69
C VAL A 395 -22.86 3.62 -0.45
N GLU A 396 -22.46 3.16 0.74
CA GLU A 396 -23.04 3.61 2.01
C GLU A 396 -22.89 5.14 2.19
N GLU A 397 -21.74 5.70 1.83
CA GLU A 397 -21.50 7.15 1.80
C GLU A 397 -22.33 7.89 0.74
N SER A 398 -22.84 7.18 -0.28
CA SER A 398 -23.70 7.76 -1.32
C SER A 398 -25.18 7.79 -0.97
N GLU A 399 -25.64 6.97 0.00
CA GLU A 399 -27.06 6.83 0.38
C GLU A 399 -27.75 8.16 0.71
N PRO A 400 -27.12 9.12 1.42
CA PRO A 400 -27.75 10.41 1.72
C PRO A 400 -28.09 11.27 0.50
N TYR A 401 -27.47 11.00 -0.66
CA TYR A 401 -27.59 11.79 -1.88
C TYR A 401 -28.57 11.17 -2.90
N LEU A 402 -29.23 10.06 -2.55
CA LEU A 402 -30.26 9.44 -3.37
C LEU A 402 -31.56 10.25 -3.39
N GLY A 403 -32.32 10.15 -4.49
CA GLY A 403 -33.61 10.84 -4.67
C GLY A 403 -33.50 12.30 -5.10
N ASN A 404 -32.29 12.80 -5.42
CA ASN A 404 -32.16 14.08 -6.11
C ASN A 404 -32.52 13.90 -7.60
N GLU A 405 -33.52 14.64 -8.07
CA GLU A 405 -33.96 14.60 -9.47
C GLU A 405 -33.17 15.56 -10.38
N SER A 406 -32.41 16.49 -9.81
CA SER A 406 -31.64 17.47 -10.57
C SER A 406 -30.24 16.96 -10.91
N SER A 407 -29.84 17.11 -12.17
CA SER A 407 -28.46 16.92 -12.64
C SER A 407 -27.61 18.19 -12.57
N ASP A 408 -28.15 19.29 -12.05
CA ASP A 408 -27.43 20.56 -11.95
C ASP A 408 -26.37 20.51 -10.86
N ILE A 409 -25.22 21.15 -11.14
CA ILE A 409 -24.07 21.22 -10.24
C ILE A 409 -24.14 22.49 -9.38
N ASP A 410 -23.98 22.33 -8.07
CA ASP A 410 -23.84 23.42 -7.11
C ASP A 410 -22.43 24.02 -7.19
N LEU A 411 -22.31 25.14 -7.91
CA LEU A 411 -21.06 25.86 -8.11
C LEU A 411 -20.43 26.38 -6.82
N LEU A 412 -21.22 26.69 -5.78
CA LEU A 412 -20.68 27.16 -4.51
C LEU A 412 -19.98 26.02 -3.78
N LYS A 413 -20.63 24.86 -3.70
CA LYS A 413 -20.06 23.66 -3.10
C LYS A 413 -18.87 23.14 -3.88
N LEU A 414 -18.95 23.11 -5.22
CA LEU A 414 -17.84 22.66 -6.06
C LEU A 414 -16.61 23.56 -5.92
N ARG A 415 -16.79 24.89 -5.83
CA ARG A 415 -15.68 25.82 -5.59
C ARG A 415 -15.06 25.61 -4.21
N ALA A 416 -15.88 25.40 -3.18
CA ALA A 416 -15.39 25.10 -1.84
C ALA A 416 -14.60 23.78 -1.80
N LEU A 417 -15.09 22.74 -2.48
CA LEU A 417 -14.40 21.47 -2.60
C LEU A 417 -13.04 21.64 -3.31
N ALA A 418 -13.02 22.29 -4.47
CA ALA A 418 -11.79 22.54 -5.22
C ALA A 418 -10.72 23.27 -4.40
N GLN A 419 -11.12 24.28 -3.62
CA GLN A 419 -10.21 24.99 -2.73
C GLN A 419 -9.71 24.12 -1.57
N SER A 420 -10.61 23.38 -0.92
CA SER A 420 -10.26 22.54 0.24
C SER A 420 -9.25 21.44 -0.12
N LEU A 421 -9.33 20.88 -1.33
CA LEU A 421 -8.44 19.80 -1.78
C LEU A 421 -6.99 20.24 -1.98
N LEU A 422 -6.70 21.54 -2.08
CA LEU A 422 -5.33 22.04 -2.17
C LEU A 422 -4.63 22.06 -0.81
N GLU A 423 -5.40 22.10 0.28
CA GLU A 423 -4.91 22.16 1.67
C GLU A 423 -5.13 20.85 2.42
N ASP A 424 -6.01 19.98 1.92
CA ASP A 424 -6.32 18.68 2.52
C ASP A 424 -5.04 17.83 2.62
N PRO A 425 -4.62 17.40 3.83
CA PRO A 425 -3.48 16.51 3.99
C PRO A 425 -3.57 15.28 3.09
N ARG A 426 -4.77 14.73 2.91
CA ARG A 426 -5.03 13.50 2.15
C ARG A 426 -4.72 13.63 0.67
N THR A 427 -4.59 14.83 0.09
CA THR A 427 -4.18 15.01 -1.31
C THR A 427 -2.68 15.23 -1.45
N GLN A 428 -1.99 15.59 -0.37
CA GLN A 428 -0.55 15.86 -0.35
C GLN A 428 0.26 14.57 -0.49
N LYS A 429 1.35 14.61 -1.24
CA LYS A 429 2.23 13.45 -1.42
C LYS A 429 2.73 12.89 -0.08
N ARG A 430 3.00 13.76 0.90
CA ARG A 430 3.50 13.41 2.24
C ARG A 430 2.52 12.59 3.10
N TRP A 431 1.23 12.57 2.76
CA TRP A 431 0.24 11.81 3.53
C TRP A 431 0.45 10.31 3.45
N ARG A 432 0.89 9.80 2.29
CA ARG A 432 1.54 8.49 2.25
C ARG A 432 2.96 8.72 2.74
N GLU A 433 3.21 8.30 3.98
CA GLU A 433 4.50 8.34 4.70
C GLU A 433 5.70 8.04 3.77
N LYS A 434 6.92 8.45 4.16
CA LYS A 434 8.17 8.27 3.38
C LYS A 434 8.59 6.79 3.22
N VAL A 435 7.80 6.03 2.48
CA VAL A 435 7.93 4.58 2.28
C VAL A 435 8.24 4.29 0.83
N TRP A 436 9.48 3.83 0.59
CA TRP A 436 9.96 3.46 -0.74
C TRP A 436 9.43 2.11 -1.22
N SER A 437 9.41 1.13 -0.31
CA SER A 437 8.84 -0.19 -0.55
C SER A 437 8.42 -0.77 0.78
N ARG A 438 7.21 -1.28 0.84
CA ARG A 438 6.69 -1.99 2.02
C ARG A 438 7.06 -3.47 2.05
N LYS A 439 7.61 -4.00 0.95
CA LYS A 439 7.99 -5.41 0.84
C LYS A 439 9.14 -5.71 1.79
N THR A 440 9.13 -6.90 2.37
CA THR A 440 10.28 -7.42 3.10
C THR A 440 11.12 -8.31 2.19
N ASP A 441 12.35 -8.61 2.56
CA ASP A 441 13.27 -9.44 1.76
C ASP A 441 12.94 -10.94 1.74
N SER A 442 11.91 -11.40 2.47
CA SER A 442 11.51 -12.81 2.46
C SER A 442 10.97 -13.26 1.09
N GLU A 443 11.36 -14.45 0.65
CA GLU A 443 10.74 -15.14 -0.49
C GLU A 443 9.25 -15.43 -0.24
N LEU A 444 8.47 -15.53 -1.33
CA LEU A 444 7.06 -15.91 -1.26
C LEU A 444 6.95 -17.43 -1.28
N PRO A 445 6.52 -18.09 -0.19
CA PRO A 445 6.41 -19.54 -0.19
C PRO A 445 5.22 -20.03 -1.04
N LEU A 446 5.39 -21.23 -1.62
CA LEU A 446 4.37 -21.89 -2.44
C LEU A 446 3.09 -22.21 -1.66
N TYR A 447 3.23 -22.44 -0.35
CA TYR A 447 2.15 -22.71 0.60
C TYR A 447 2.32 -21.85 1.85
N ASP A 448 1.28 -21.71 2.67
CA ASP A 448 1.34 -21.04 3.99
C ASP A 448 1.96 -19.64 3.97
N CYS A 449 1.49 -18.80 3.05
CA CYS A 449 2.13 -17.52 2.74
C CYS A 449 1.61 -16.31 3.54
N TYR A 450 0.80 -16.50 4.58
CA TYR A 450 0.31 -15.36 5.37
C TYR A 450 1.41 -14.87 6.31
N LYS A 451 1.51 -13.55 6.48
CA LYS A 451 2.41 -12.94 7.44
C LYS A 451 1.99 -11.53 7.78
N ALA A 452 2.43 -11.07 8.95
CA ALA A 452 2.36 -9.68 9.36
C ALA A 452 3.72 -9.02 9.07
N PRO A 453 3.91 -8.31 7.94
CA PRO A 453 5.21 -7.77 7.56
C PRO A 453 5.77 -6.74 8.55
N CYS A 454 4.90 -6.07 9.32
CA CYS A 454 5.34 -5.19 10.42
C CYS A 454 6.11 -5.94 11.52
N LYS A 455 5.83 -7.24 11.73
CA LYS A 455 6.47 -8.16 12.68
C LYS A 455 7.58 -8.97 11.99
N ASP A 456 7.26 -9.59 10.86
CA ASP A 456 8.14 -10.48 10.10
C ASP A 456 8.84 -9.72 8.97
N GLY A 457 9.89 -8.97 9.32
CA GLY A 457 10.74 -8.21 8.39
C GLY A 457 10.84 -6.73 8.73
N GLY A 458 9.77 -6.13 9.26
CA GLY A 458 9.76 -4.70 9.58
C GLY A 458 10.28 -4.31 10.97
N CYS A 459 9.90 -5.04 12.01
CA CYS A 459 10.38 -4.76 13.37
C CYS A 459 11.69 -5.52 13.65
N PRO A 460 12.83 -4.85 13.96
CA PRO A 460 14.11 -5.55 14.19
C PRO A 460 14.13 -6.54 15.36
N ILE A 461 13.22 -6.40 16.31
CA ILE A 461 13.05 -7.35 17.44
C ILE A 461 11.95 -8.40 17.18
N ASN A 462 11.32 -8.38 15.99
CA ASN A 462 10.15 -9.20 15.64
C ASN A 462 9.01 -9.08 16.66
N GLN A 463 8.72 -7.85 17.08
CA GLN A 463 7.65 -7.55 18.04
C GLN A 463 6.31 -8.10 17.52
N GLN A 464 5.57 -8.75 18.41
CA GLN A 464 4.25 -9.35 18.16
C GLN A 464 3.15 -8.28 18.08
N ILE A 465 3.22 -7.47 17.02
CA ILE A 465 2.42 -6.26 16.81
C ILE A 465 0.92 -6.56 16.64
N PRO A 466 0.49 -7.47 15.75
CA PRO A 466 -0.94 -7.79 15.62
C PRO A 466 -1.56 -8.23 16.95
N GLU A 467 -0.80 -8.96 17.76
CA GLU A 467 -1.25 -9.49 19.04
C GLU A 467 -1.45 -8.39 20.08
N TYR A 468 -0.44 -7.57 20.36
CA TYR A 468 -0.60 -6.51 21.36
C TYR A 468 -1.60 -5.44 20.91
N ASN A 469 -1.69 -5.14 19.59
CA ASN A 469 -2.71 -4.23 19.07
C ASN A 469 -4.11 -4.75 19.38
N THR A 470 -4.32 -6.05 19.20
CA THR A 470 -5.60 -6.70 19.48
C THR A 470 -5.96 -6.66 20.96
N LEU A 471 -4.98 -6.88 21.85
CA LEU A 471 -5.19 -6.86 23.29
C LEU A 471 -5.45 -5.44 23.81
N VAL A 472 -4.71 -4.44 23.32
CA VAL A 472 -4.97 -3.03 23.65
C VAL A 472 -6.35 -2.59 23.18
N ALA A 473 -6.77 -2.98 21.96
CA ALA A 473 -8.12 -2.70 21.47
C ALA A 473 -9.23 -3.28 22.36
N ARG A 474 -8.96 -4.35 23.13
CA ARG A 474 -9.90 -4.95 24.10
C ARG A 474 -9.81 -4.34 25.50
N GLY A 475 -8.80 -3.50 25.76
CA GLY A 475 -8.47 -3.00 27.10
C GLY A 475 -7.69 -4.00 27.96
N ASP A 476 -7.19 -5.10 27.39
CA ASP A 476 -6.46 -6.17 28.10
C ASP A 476 -4.96 -5.79 28.27
N TYR A 477 -4.68 -4.69 28.96
CA TYR A 477 -3.33 -4.09 28.99
C TYR A 477 -2.27 -4.97 29.66
N ASP A 478 -2.61 -5.73 30.71
CA ASP A 478 -1.68 -6.64 31.38
C ASP A 478 -1.16 -7.72 30.43
N GLU A 479 -2.07 -8.32 29.66
CA GLU A 479 -1.74 -9.36 28.68
C GLU A 479 -1.03 -8.75 27.46
N ALA A 480 -1.46 -7.56 27.01
CA ALA A 480 -0.77 -6.82 25.95
C ALA A 480 0.70 -6.56 26.32
N PHE A 481 0.93 -6.11 27.56
CA PHE A 481 2.28 -5.86 28.05
C PHE A 481 3.09 -7.14 28.19
N ARG A 482 2.48 -8.23 28.64
CA ARG A 482 3.13 -9.55 28.68
C ARG A 482 3.65 -9.95 27.30
N VAL A 483 2.83 -9.78 26.25
CA VAL A 483 3.23 -10.03 24.85
C VAL A 483 4.37 -9.10 24.43
N ILE A 484 4.25 -7.80 24.71
CA ILE A 484 5.30 -6.81 24.41
C ILE A 484 6.65 -7.18 25.05
N ALA A 485 6.64 -7.59 26.32
CA ALA A 485 7.84 -7.90 27.10
C ALA A 485 8.58 -9.18 26.67
N ILE A 486 7.96 -10.02 25.81
CA ILE A 486 8.61 -11.17 25.19
C ILE A 486 9.76 -10.69 24.31
N ASP A 487 9.52 -9.71 23.46
CA ASP A 487 10.48 -9.31 22.42
C ASP A 487 11.14 -7.96 22.69
N ASN A 488 10.63 -7.19 23.66
CA ASN A 488 11.04 -5.83 23.92
C ASN A 488 11.57 -5.64 25.35
N ALA A 489 12.87 -5.37 25.46
CA ALA A 489 13.53 -5.07 26.73
C ALA A 489 13.34 -3.63 27.23
N CYS A 490 12.88 -2.72 26.37
CA CYS A 490 12.72 -1.30 26.67
C CYS A 490 11.36 -0.76 26.18
N PRO A 491 10.23 -1.31 26.69
CA PRO A 491 8.91 -1.00 26.18
C PRO A 491 8.49 0.46 26.42
N THR A 492 8.88 1.10 27.52
CA THR A 492 8.58 2.53 27.74
C THR A 492 9.38 3.40 26.75
N ILE A 493 10.69 3.20 26.66
CA ILE A 493 11.57 3.94 25.73
C ILE A 493 11.09 3.77 24.29
N THR A 494 10.78 2.54 23.87
CA THR A 494 10.30 2.27 22.51
C THR A 494 8.81 2.61 22.31
N GLY A 495 8.07 2.92 23.37
CA GLY A 495 6.75 3.53 23.32
C GLY A 495 6.80 5.05 23.12
N ILE A 496 7.98 5.66 23.26
CA ILE A 496 8.17 7.12 23.16
C ILE A 496 9.09 7.48 21.98
N LEU A 497 10.20 6.78 21.82
CA LEU A 497 11.31 7.16 20.95
C LEU A 497 11.56 6.19 19.78
N CYS A 498 10.71 5.17 19.60
CA CYS A 498 10.90 4.23 18.50
C CYS A 498 10.70 4.95 17.17
N ALA A 499 11.65 4.80 16.23
CA ALA A 499 11.55 5.30 14.86
C ALA A 499 10.54 4.53 13.98
N GLN A 500 9.86 3.53 14.56
CA GLN A 500 8.79 2.73 13.94
C GLN A 500 9.09 2.19 12.52
N PRO A 501 10.21 1.48 12.28
CA PRO A 501 10.45 0.85 10.98
C PRO A 501 9.34 -0.13 10.56
N CYS A 502 8.59 -0.66 11.54
CA CYS A 502 7.40 -1.48 11.30
C CYS A 502 6.25 -0.76 10.56
N ARG A 503 6.17 0.58 10.60
CA ARG A 503 5.19 1.36 9.85
C ARG A 503 5.45 1.30 8.34
N GLU A 504 6.72 1.35 7.93
CA GLU A 504 7.11 1.25 6.52
C GLU A 504 6.63 -0.04 5.85
N HIS A 505 6.45 -1.10 6.63
CA HIS A 505 5.98 -2.39 6.19
C HIS A 505 4.49 -2.66 6.48
N CYS A 506 3.78 -1.72 7.12
CA CYS A 506 2.37 -1.92 7.46
C CYS A 506 1.51 -1.95 6.19
N THR A 507 0.78 -3.05 5.96
CA THR A 507 -0.12 -3.19 4.80
C THR A 507 -1.26 -2.16 4.78
N ARG A 508 -1.55 -1.53 5.93
CA ARG A 508 -2.57 -0.48 6.05
C ARG A 508 -2.18 0.79 5.27
N ILE A 509 -0.89 1.01 4.98
CA ILE A 509 -0.45 2.16 4.19
C ILE A 509 -1.02 2.16 2.75
N ASP A 510 -1.40 0.99 2.22
CA ASP A 510 -2.05 0.91 0.90
C ASP A 510 -3.58 1.14 0.97
N TYR A 511 -4.12 1.21 2.18
CA TYR A 511 -5.49 1.65 2.42
C TYR A 511 -5.51 3.16 2.62
N ASP A 512 -4.87 3.60 3.70
CA ASP A 512 -4.84 4.98 4.14
C ASP A 512 -3.44 5.33 4.69
N VAL A 513 -3.21 5.18 5.99
CA VAL A 513 -1.93 5.44 6.66
C VAL A 513 -1.57 4.31 7.62
N SER A 514 -0.29 4.16 7.94
CA SER A 514 0.16 3.12 8.85
C SER A 514 -0.44 3.30 10.24
N LEU A 515 -0.50 2.20 11.01
CA LEU A 515 -0.95 2.26 12.39
C LEU A 515 0.04 3.04 13.27
N HIS A 516 -0.48 3.81 14.23
CA HIS A 516 0.29 4.47 15.30
C HIS A 516 0.71 3.46 16.39
N MET A 517 1.52 2.48 15.98
CA MET A 517 1.92 1.31 16.76
C MET A 517 2.71 1.66 18.04
N ARG A 518 3.39 2.81 18.05
CA ARG A 518 4.22 3.28 19.18
C ARG A 518 3.31 3.73 20.32
N GLU A 519 2.25 4.45 19.99
CA GLU A 519 1.24 5.00 20.88
C GLU A 519 0.41 3.87 21.52
N ILE A 520 0.03 2.86 20.72
CA ILE A 520 -0.60 1.61 21.20
C ILE A 520 0.31 0.89 22.21
N LYS A 521 1.58 0.72 21.87
CA LYS A 521 2.56 0.09 22.76
C LYS A 521 2.77 0.90 24.04
N LYS A 522 2.86 2.22 23.93
CA LYS A 522 2.99 3.14 25.07
C LYS A 522 1.83 2.99 26.02
N LYS A 523 0.60 2.91 25.49
CA LYS A 523 -0.60 2.70 26.30
C LYS A 523 -0.52 1.43 27.14
N ALA A 524 -0.11 0.30 26.55
CA ALA A 524 0.08 -0.94 27.31
C ALA A 524 1.19 -0.82 28.37
N ALA A 525 2.30 -0.15 28.06
CA ALA A 525 3.40 0.07 29.00
C ALA A 525 2.98 0.96 30.19
N ASP A 526 2.26 2.05 29.93
CA ASP A 526 1.80 3.00 30.95
C ASP A 526 0.84 2.35 31.96
N GLU A 527 -0.02 1.44 31.49
CA GLU A 527 -1.04 0.79 32.34
C GLU A 527 -0.50 -0.43 33.12
N ALA A 528 0.44 -1.19 32.57
CA ALA A 528 0.76 -2.53 33.09
C ALA A 528 2.23 -2.78 33.47
N GLN A 529 3.19 -1.98 32.97
CA GLN A 529 4.62 -2.30 33.14
C GLN A 529 5.07 -2.35 34.61
N ASP A 530 4.60 -1.42 35.44
CA ASP A 530 5.01 -1.34 36.85
C ASP A 530 4.54 -2.58 37.63
N ASN A 531 3.32 -3.05 37.37
CA ASN A 531 2.77 -4.28 37.94
C ASN A 531 3.55 -5.51 37.46
N TYR A 532 3.85 -5.58 36.17
CA TYR A 532 4.63 -6.67 35.59
C TYR A 532 6.04 -6.73 36.21
N ASN A 533 6.72 -5.60 36.34
CA ASN A 533 8.04 -5.50 36.97
C ASN A 533 8.02 -6.00 38.42
N ALA A 534 7.00 -5.62 39.21
CA ALA A 534 6.85 -6.05 40.60
C ALA A 534 6.54 -7.56 40.72
N ALA A 535 5.80 -8.11 39.74
CA ALA A 535 5.46 -9.52 39.68
C ALA A 535 6.60 -10.41 39.13
N PHE A 536 7.58 -9.82 38.43
CA PHE A 536 8.66 -10.57 37.78
C PHE A 536 9.47 -11.37 38.82
N ARG A 537 9.78 -12.63 38.48
CA ARG A 537 10.63 -13.51 39.30
C ARG A 537 11.83 -13.96 38.47
N PRO A 538 13.08 -13.65 38.90
CA PRO A 538 14.27 -14.14 38.22
C PRO A 538 14.24 -15.66 38.10
N ARG A 539 14.62 -16.17 36.93
CA ARG A 539 14.86 -17.61 36.78
C ARG A 539 16.15 -18.00 37.51
N PRO A 540 16.23 -19.21 38.09
CA PRO A 540 17.50 -19.71 38.59
C PRO A 540 18.51 -19.80 37.44
N VAL A 541 19.79 -19.63 37.75
CA VAL A 541 20.88 -19.82 36.79
C VAL A 541 20.91 -21.29 36.35
N ARG A 542 20.98 -21.53 35.03
CA ARG A 542 20.84 -22.86 34.37
C ARG A 542 22.11 -23.35 33.70
N THR A 543 23.14 -22.52 33.61
CA THR A 543 24.47 -22.84 33.07
C THR A 543 25.54 -22.31 34.03
N ASP A 544 26.72 -22.95 34.07
CA ASP A 544 27.88 -22.43 34.81
C ASP A 544 28.61 -21.31 34.05
N LYS A 545 28.24 -21.10 32.78
CA LYS A 545 28.78 -20.06 31.89
C LYS A 545 28.31 -18.67 32.24
N LYS A 546 29.21 -17.70 32.04
CA LYS A 546 28.97 -16.30 32.40
C LYS A 546 29.17 -15.38 31.21
N VAL A 547 28.34 -14.33 31.16
CA VAL A 547 28.39 -13.32 30.11
C VAL A 547 28.73 -11.96 30.70
N CYS A 548 29.70 -11.28 30.07
CA CYS A 548 30.00 -9.88 30.31
C CYS A 548 29.37 -9.04 29.20
N VAL A 549 28.59 -8.02 29.56
CA VAL A 549 28.09 -7.01 28.61
C VAL A 549 28.80 -5.69 28.87
N ILE A 550 29.40 -5.09 27.85
CA ILE A 550 30.12 -3.81 27.97
C ILE A 550 29.32 -2.71 27.27
N GLY A 551 28.86 -1.74 28.06
CA GLY A 551 27.93 -0.70 27.66
C GLY A 551 26.50 -1.04 28.06
N ALA A 552 25.86 -0.16 28.82
CA ALA A 552 24.47 -0.31 29.25
C ALA A 552 23.51 0.57 28.43
N GLY A 553 23.79 0.80 27.14
CA GLY A 553 22.83 1.37 26.20
C GLY A 553 21.65 0.41 25.92
N PRO A 554 20.65 0.80 25.09
CA PRO A 554 19.48 -0.05 24.82
C PRO A 554 19.83 -1.46 24.33
N GLY A 555 20.80 -1.60 23.41
CA GLY A 555 21.26 -2.91 22.95
C GLY A 555 21.92 -3.75 24.06
N GLY A 556 22.75 -3.14 24.90
CA GLY A 556 23.40 -3.82 26.02
C GLY A 556 22.42 -4.24 27.13
N VAL A 557 21.49 -3.37 27.49
CA VAL A 557 20.40 -3.68 28.43
C VAL A 557 19.54 -4.81 27.89
N ALA A 558 19.20 -4.79 26.61
CA ALA A 558 18.43 -5.86 25.97
C ALA A 558 19.17 -7.21 25.99
N ALA A 559 20.45 -7.23 25.60
CA ALA A 559 21.26 -8.45 25.63
C ALA A 559 21.32 -9.04 27.05
N ALA A 560 21.58 -8.19 28.03
CA ALA A 560 21.66 -8.61 29.43
C ALA A 560 20.32 -9.14 29.94
N TYR A 561 19.21 -8.45 29.65
CA TYR A 561 17.87 -8.88 30.02
C TYR A 561 17.49 -10.23 29.39
N TYR A 562 17.70 -10.40 28.07
CA TYR A 562 17.35 -11.63 27.36
C TYR A 562 18.14 -12.85 27.86
N LEU A 563 19.43 -12.68 28.16
CA LEU A 563 20.26 -13.74 28.71
C LEU A 563 19.88 -14.06 30.17
N ALA A 564 19.75 -13.04 31.02
CA ALA A 564 19.42 -13.21 32.44
C ALA A 564 18.05 -13.88 32.65
N ARG A 565 17.03 -13.43 31.93
CA ARG A 565 15.67 -14.01 32.05
C ARG A 565 15.59 -15.46 31.57
N ASN A 566 16.57 -15.95 30.80
CA ASN A 566 16.67 -17.36 30.36
C ASN A 566 17.60 -18.21 31.22
N GLY A 567 18.16 -17.65 32.31
CA GLY A 567 18.96 -18.37 33.30
C GLY A 567 20.46 -18.31 33.08
N VAL A 568 20.98 -17.31 32.37
CA VAL A 568 22.43 -17.08 32.23
C VAL A 568 22.87 -16.01 33.25
N ALA A 569 24.02 -16.19 33.89
CA ALA A 569 24.58 -15.18 34.78
C ALA A 569 25.21 -14.04 33.96
N VAL A 570 24.73 -12.81 34.15
CA VAL A 570 25.18 -11.64 33.39
C VAL A 570 25.64 -10.50 34.29
N ASP A 571 26.83 -9.99 33.99
CA ASP A 571 27.37 -8.74 34.55
C ASP A 571 27.48 -7.70 33.43
N ALA A 572 26.78 -6.58 33.58
CA ALA A 572 26.77 -5.46 32.64
C ALA A 572 27.60 -4.29 33.17
N PHE A 573 28.63 -3.88 32.45
CA PHE A 573 29.56 -2.82 32.82
C PHE A 573 29.27 -1.55 32.02
N GLU A 574 29.10 -0.42 32.72
CA GLU A 574 28.83 0.88 32.12
C GLU A 574 29.85 1.89 32.60
N LYS A 575 30.47 2.62 31.66
CA LYS A 575 31.52 3.60 31.97
C LYS A 575 30.97 4.84 32.68
N ARG A 576 29.69 5.15 32.49
CA ARG A 576 29.00 6.29 33.12
C ARG A 576 28.25 5.85 34.39
N ALA A 577 27.68 6.84 35.09
CA ALA A 577 27.01 6.64 36.37
C ALA A 577 25.61 6.00 36.26
N GLU A 578 24.99 6.03 35.07
CA GLU A 578 23.63 5.58 34.82
C GLU A 578 23.51 4.87 33.45
N SER A 579 22.43 4.13 33.24
CA SER A 579 22.19 3.27 32.07
C SER A 579 21.61 4.01 30.84
N HIS A 580 21.30 3.24 29.79
CA HIS A 580 20.64 3.61 28.53
C HIS A 580 21.39 4.61 27.63
N GLY A 581 22.65 4.93 27.93
CA GLY A 581 23.56 5.60 27.00
C GLY A 581 22.99 6.90 26.41
N ILE A 582 22.96 7.00 25.07
CA ILE A 582 22.47 8.18 24.33
C ILE A 582 21.06 8.59 24.78
N VAL A 583 20.16 7.64 25.05
CA VAL A 583 18.79 7.93 25.51
C VAL A 583 18.80 8.72 26.81
N ARG A 584 19.67 8.32 27.76
CA ARG A 584 19.78 9.00 29.04
C ARG A 584 20.58 10.28 28.97
N TYR A 585 21.67 10.32 28.21
CA TYR A 585 22.62 11.43 28.31
C TYR A 585 22.42 12.52 27.24
N ALA A 586 21.91 12.19 26.06
CA ALA A 586 21.79 13.14 24.95
C ALA A 586 20.34 13.49 24.61
N ILE A 587 19.41 12.53 24.61
CA ILE A 587 18.02 12.82 24.23
C ILE A 587 17.40 13.82 25.23
N PRO A 588 16.78 14.92 24.75
CA PRO A 588 16.23 15.96 25.64
C PRO A 588 15.11 15.47 26.57
N SER A 589 15.00 16.06 27.77
CA SER A 589 14.00 15.65 28.77
C SER A 589 12.55 15.96 28.38
N PHE A 590 12.31 16.83 27.38
CA PHE A 590 10.95 17.05 26.85
C PHE A 590 10.46 15.89 25.99
N ARG A 591 11.38 15.01 25.53
CA ARG A 591 11.06 13.80 24.78
C ARG A 591 10.80 12.63 25.71
N ILE A 592 11.69 12.43 26.69
CA ILE A 592 11.60 11.33 27.66
C ILE A 592 12.18 11.74 29.01
N SER A 593 11.48 11.40 30.08
CA SER A 593 11.87 11.66 31.46
C SER A 593 12.88 10.65 32.00
N LYS A 594 13.52 10.99 33.12
CA LYS A 594 14.44 10.07 33.82
C LYS A 594 13.70 8.85 34.35
N GLU A 595 12.50 9.07 34.86
CA GLU A 595 11.61 8.09 35.47
C GLU A 595 11.16 7.04 34.43
N GLU A 596 10.81 7.48 33.22
CA GLU A 596 10.47 6.60 32.10
C GLU A 596 11.64 5.70 31.68
N ILE A 597 12.86 6.23 31.65
CA ILE A 597 14.06 5.44 31.36
C ILE A 597 14.35 4.44 32.51
N ASP A 598 14.17 4.86 33.75
CA ASP A 598 14.40 4.02 34.93
C ASP A 598 13.37 2.89 35.06
N ARG A 599 12.15 3.09 34.56
CA ARG A 599 11.11 2.04 34.47
C ARG A 599 11.55 0.85 33.61
N ASP A 600 12.22 1.09 32.48
CA ASP A 600 12.78 0.02 31.63
C ASP A 600 14.03 -0.63 32.27
N LEU A 601 14.87 0.14 32.98
CA LEU A 601 15.98 -0.43 33.73
C LEU A 601 15.48 -1.37 34.86
N ALA A 602 14.36 -1.03 35.49
CA ALA A 602 13.76 -1.85 36.55
C ALA A 602 13.36 -3.24 36.04
N LEU A 603 12.88 -3.35 34.80
CA LEU A 603 12.58 -4.64 34.16
C LEU A 603 13.83 -5.52 34.05
N ALA A 604 14.95 -4.97 33.55
CA ALA A 604 16.20 -5.71 33.44
C ALA A 604 16.78 -6.12 34.82
N LYS A 605 16.68 -5.23 35.82
CA LYS A 605 17.07 -5.56 37.20
C LYS A 605 16.20 -6.65 37.81
N ALA A 606 14.89 -6.60 37.58
CA ALA A 606 13.95 -7.61 38.05
C ALA A 606 14.22 -9.00 37.43
N ALA A 607 14.83 -9.05 36.24
CA ALA A 607 15.30 -10.28 35.63
C ALA A 607 16.60 -10.85 36.21
N GLY A 608 17.28 -10.12 37.10
CA GLY A 608 18.51 -10.57 37.78
C GLY A 608 19.81 -10.04 37.19
N VAL A 609 19.76 -9.05 36.28
CA VAL A 609 20.97 -8.44 35.71
C VAL A 609 21.74 -7.64 36.77
N LYS A 610 23.06 -7.83 36.84
CA LYS A 610 23.95 -7.04 37.70
C LYS A 610 24.60 -5.92 36.92
N PHE A 611 24.33 -4.67 37.29
CA PHE A 611 24.91 -3.50 36.66
C PHE A 611 26.07 -2.93 37.49
N HIS A 612 27.20 -2.70 36.84
CA HIS A 612 28.42 -2.10 37.39
C HIS A 612 28.66 -0.75 36.70
N PHE A 613 28.20 0.32 37.33
CA PHE A 613 28.35 1.70 36.82
C PHE A 613 29.70 2.29 37.19
N ASN A 614 30.13 3.31 36.44
CA ASN A 614 31.46 3.91 36.53
C ASN A 614 32.60 2.88 36.35
N ALA A 615 32.37 1.87 35.51
CA ALA A 615 33.37 0.87 35.17
C ALA A 615 34.50 1.48 34.32
N ASP A 616 35.70 0.90 34.39
CA ASP A 616 36.82 1.32 33.54
C ASP A 616 36.49 1.02 32.06
N PRO A 617 36.50 2.02 31.15
CA PRO A 617 36.27 1.78 29.74
C PRO A 617 37.44 1.05 29.05
N ASN A 618 38.65 1.04 29.64
CA ASN A 618 39.87 0.47 29.04
C ASN A 618 40.08 -0.99 29.47
N VAL A 619 39.12 -1.85 29.16
CA VAL A 619 39.17 -3.28 29.52
C VAL A 619 40.02 -4.09 28.55
N LYS A 620 40.90 -4.95 29.09
CA LYS A 620 41.68 -5.92 28.31
C LYS A 620 40.87 -7.19 28.10
N LEU A 621 40.77 -7.64 26.85
CA LEU A 621 39.96 -8.80 26.47
C LEU A 621 40.38 -10.07 27.21
N ASP A 622 41.68 -10.35 27.32
CA ASP A 622 42.19 -11.55 28.01
C ASP A 622 41.70 -11.61 29.46
N ALA A 623 41.74 -10.49 30.18
CA ALA A 623 41.26 -10.40 31.57
C ALA A 623 39.73 -10.60 31.70
N LEU A 624 38.98 -10.34 30.64
CA LEU A 624 37.55 -10.65 30.57
C LEU A 624 37.33 -12.13 30.27
N LYS A 625 38.06 -12.71 29.30
CA LYS A 625 37.94 -14.13 28.94
C LYS A 625 38.40 -15.07 30.08
N ASP A 626 39.25 -14.60 30.99
CA ASP A 626 39.59 -15.33 32.21
C ASP A 626 38.42 -15.49 33.20
N LYS A 627 37.39 -14.64 33.10
CA LYS A 627 36.26 -14.57 34.07
C LYS A 627 34.90 -14.86 33.45
N TYR A 628 34.77 -14.67 32.15
CA TYR A 628 33.53 -14.78 31.39
C TYR A 628 33.78 -15.59 30.13
N ASP A 629 32.84 -16.47 29.81
CA ASP A 629 32.89 -17.30 28.62
C ASP A 629 32.48 -16.50 27.37
N TYR A 630 31.61 -15.52 27.55
CA TYR A 630 31.13 -14.64 26.48
C TYR A 630 31.27 -13.16 26.82
N VAL A 631 31.58 -12.35 25.81
CA VAL A 631 31.63 -10.88 25.90
C VAL A 631 30.74 -10.27 24.83
N VAL A 632 29.79 -9.42 25.22
CA VAL A 632 28.94 -8.65 24.32
C VAL A 632 29.34 -7.18 24.39
N LEU A 633 29.88 -6.66 23.29
CA LEU A 633 30.32 -5.28 23.16
C LEU A 633 29.18 -4.41 22.59
N ALA A 634 28.70 -3.47 23.40
CA ALA A 634 27.55 -2.61 23.13
C ALA A 634 27.83 -1.13 23.50
N ILE A 635 29.03 -0.64 23.14
CA ILE A 635 29.55 0.67 23.57
C ILE A 635 28.96 1.87 22.81
N GLY A 636 28.23 1.63 21.72
CA GLY A 636 27.59 2.66 20.89
C GLY A 636 28.57 3.54 20.08
N ALA A 637 28.05 4.63 19.49
CA ALA A 637 28.81 5.59 18.70
C ALA A 637 28.87 6.97 19.39
N TRP A 638 30.00 7.27 20.04
CA TRP A 638 30.17 8.50 20.85
C TRP A 638 31.19 9.48 20.28
N ALA A 639 31.89 9.15 19.20
CA ALA A 639 32.90 10.02 18.61
C ALA A 639 32.24 11.10 17.73
N LYS A 640 32.87 12.28 17.65
CA LYS A 640 32.33 13.44 16.92
C LYS A 640 32.06 13.13 15.44
N GLY A 641 30.98 13.70 14.94
CA GLY A 641 30.59 13.68 13.54
C GLY A 641 31.55 14.43 12.63
N ARG A 642 31.25 14.44 11.34
CA ARG A 642 31.91 15.33 10.38
C ARG A 642 31.00 16.53 10.11
N SER A 643 31.32 17.69 10.68
CA SER A 643 30.62 18.92 10.28
C SER A 643 31.08 19.37 8.89
N PRO A 644 30.16 19.79 8.00
CA PRO A 644 30.54 20.37 6.71
C PRO A 644 31.19 21.76 6.85
N VAL A 645 31.02 22.39 8.01
CA VAL A 645 31.67 23.66 8.36
C VAL A 645 32.46 23.52 9.66
N THR A 646 33.71 23.95 9.66
CA THR A 646 34.60 23.92 10.85
C THR A 646 35.19 25.28 11.19
N GLU A 647 35.06 26.24 10.28
CA GLU A 647 35.41 27.65 10.47
C GLU A 647 34.33 28.32 11.36
N GLY A 648 34.70 29.29 12.21
CA GLY A 648 33.76 29.98 13.12
C GLY A 648 33.95 29.67 14.62
N GLY A 649 34.93 28.84 14.99
CA GLY A 649 35.37 28.66 16.39
C GLY A 649 34.29 28.12 17.32
N GLU A 650 34.13 28.73 18.50
CA GLU A 650 33.18 28.29 19.55
C GLU A 650 31.69 28.39 19.16
N LYS A 651 31.40 29.06 18.03
CA LYS A 651 30.04 29.20 17.47
C LYS A 651 29.64 28.04 16.58
N VAL A 652 30.55 27.11 16.28
CA VAL A 652 30.23 25.85 15.61
C VAL A 652 30.19 24.74 16.66
N LEU A 653 29.01 24.19 16.90
CA LEU A 653 28.78 23.15 17.88
C LEU A 653 28.57 21.81 17.19
N ASP A 654 29.14 20.74 17.77
CA ASP A 654 28.75 19.37 17.41
C ASP A 654 27.41 19.06 18.09
N SER A 655 26.49 18.42 17.36
CA SER A 655 25.15 18.06 17.87
C SER A 655 25.19 17.26 19.18
N LEU A 656 26.07 16.26 19.30
CA LEU A 656 26.13 15.44 20.50
C LEU A 656 26.71 16.22 21.68
N ASP A 657 27.76 17.02 21.46
CA ASP A 657 28.32 17.90 22.49
C ASP A 657 27.28 18.92 22.98
N PHE A 658 26.50 19.50 22.07
CA PHE A 658 25.42 20.44 22.41
C PHE A 658 24.36 19.78 23.29
N LEU A 659 23.81 18.64 22.86
CA LEU A 659 22.81 17.90 23.62
C LEU A 659 23.32 17.48 25.01
N LEU A 660 24.55 16.95 25.09
CA LEU A 660 25.19 16.52 26.34
C LEU A 660 25.43 17.70 27.30
N SER A 661 25.98 18.81 26.79
CA SER A 661 26.30 19.98 27.61
C SER A 661 25.04 20.63 28.17
N VAL A 662 23.96 20.76 27.40
CA VAL A 662 22.70 21.32 27.91
C VAL A 662 22.10 20.44 29.00
N LYS A 663 22.16 19.11 28.84
CA LYS A 663 21.63 18.18 29.87
C LYS A 663 22.45 18.18 31.16
N LYS A 664 23.76 18.40 31.06
CA LYS A 664 24.69 18.38 32.20
C LYS A 664 24.81 19.74 32.89
N ASP A 665 25.03 20.78 32.10
CA ASP A 665 25.45 22.11 32.57
C ASP A 665 24.28 23.13 32.54
N GLY A 666 23.17 22.79 31.87
CA GLY A 666 21.96 23.62 31.78
C GLY A 666 21.85 24.45 30.50
N PRO A 667 20.84 25.33 30.38
CA PRO A 667 20.60 26.13 29.19
C PRO A 667 21.80 27.01 28.81
N ARG A 668 22.05 27.17 27.51
CA ARG A 668 23.18 27.93 26.94
C ARG A 668 22.69 29.06 26.04
N ASP A 669 23.36 30.21 26.08
CA ASP A 669 23.11 31.30 25.11
C ASP A 669 23.65 30.91 23.72
N LEU A 670 22.76 30.89 22.73
CA LEU A 670 23.06 30.56 21.34
C LEU A 670 22.97 31.79 20.41
N GLY A 671 22.66 32.97 20.94
CA GLY A 671 22.33 34.15 20.16
C GLY A 671 20.87 34.14 19.67
N LYS A 672 20.56 34.97 18.68
CA LYS A 672 19.20 35.16 18.15
C LYS A 672 18.88 34.21 16.99
N LYS A 673 19.87 33.88 16.14
CA LYS A 673 19.69 33.04 14.96
C LYS A 673 20.58 31.81 15.02
N VAL A 674 19.99 30.62 14.93
CA VAL A 674 20.69 29.34 15.02
C VAL A 674 20.43 28.51 13.77
N ALA A 675 21.49 28.03 13.12
CA ALA A 675 21.37 27.04 12.05
C ALA A 675 21.64 25.63 12.58
N VAL A 676 20.81 24.66 12.21
CA VAL A 676 21.07 23.23 12.41
C VAL A 676 21.33 22.60 11.05
N VAL A 677 22.53 22.06 10.86
CA VAL A 677 22.95 21.46 9.59
C VAL A 677 22.79 19.95 9.64
N GLY A 678 21.76 19.43 8.98
CA GLY A 678 21.37 18.02 9.01
C GLY A 678 19.85 17.85 9.03
N ALA A 679 19.36 16.62 8.81
CA ALA A 679 17.92 16.34 8.72
C ALA A 679 17.51 14.97 9.29
N GLY A 680 18.33 14.37 10.16
CA GLY A 680 17.96 13.16 10.92
C GLY A 680 17.30 13.51 12.26
N ASP A 681 16.85 12.51 13.01
CA ASP A 681 16.19 12.72 14.32
C ASP A 681 17.03 13.56 15.29
N VAL A 682 18.35 13.36 15.31
CA VAL A 682 19.29 14.20 16.12
C VAL A 682 19.23 15.68 15.72
N ALA A 683 19.04 15.98 14.44
CA ALA A 683 18.89 17.36 13.97
C ALA A 683 17.56 17.95 14.46
N MET A 684 16.48 17.17 14.46
CA MET A 684 15.17 17.58 15.00
C MET A 684 15.27 17.86 16.51
N ASP A 685 15.89 16.97 17.27
CA ASP A 685 16.14 17.15 18.70
C ASP A 685 16.99 18.41 18.97
N CYS A 686 18.06 18.63 18.20
CA CYS A 686 18.89 19.83 18.32
C CYS A 686 18.10 21.11 18.03
N ALA A 687 17.28 21.11 16.98
CA ALA A 687 16.49 22.27 16.59
C ALA A 687 15.46 22.64 17.65
N ARG A 688 14.70 21.63 18.12
CA ARG A 688 13.69 21.79 19.18
C ARG A 688 14.31 22.17 20.51
N LEU A 689 15.47 21.61 20.87
CA LEU A 689 16.20 22.02 22.06
C LEU A 689 16.71 23.46 21.94
N ALA A 690 17.27 23.85 20.78
CA ALA A 690 17.73 25.21 20.53
C ALA A 690 16.59 26.23 20.69
N LYS A 691 15.36 25.95 20.21
CA LYS A 691 14.18 26.80 20.43
C LYS A 691 13.87 27.08 21.90
N ARG A 692 14.22 26.14 22.78
CA ARG A 692 14.01 26.23 24.25
C ARG A 692 15.16 26.90 24.98
N MET A 693 16.21 27.33 24.29
CA MET A 693 17.33 28.04 24.91
C MET A 693 16.96 29.49 25.25
N PRO A 694 17.71 30.14 26.17
CA PRO A 694 17.47 31.52 26.55
C PRO A 694 17.43 32.45 25.34
N GLY A 695 16.48 33.38 25.33
CA GLY A 695 16.27 34.29 24.20
C GLY A 695 15.38 33.74 23.08
N SER A 696 14.93 32.48 23.18
CA SER A 696 14.01 31.83 22.22
C SER A 696 14.43 32.05 20.76
N PRO A 697 15.62 31.55 20.36
CA PRO A 697 16.19 31.85 19.06
C PRO A 697 15.27 31.47 17.91
N GLU A 698 15.44 32.19 16.80
CA GLU A 698 15.00 31.74 15.47
C GLU A 698 15.91 30.58 15.06
N VAL A 699 15.32 29.41 14.84
CA VAL A 699 16.06 28.19 14.53
C VAL A 699 15.70 27.75 13.12
N THR A 700 16.71 27.52 12.30
CA THR A 700 16.56 27.09 10.90
C THR A 700 17.32 25.78 10.68
N ILE A 701 16.63 24.76 10.19
CA ILE A 701 17.28 23.56 9.67
C ILE A 701 17.70 23.80 8.22
N VAL A 702 18.97 23.54 7.91
CA VAL A 702 19.56 23.66 6.57
C VAL A 702 19.88 22.26 6.06
N TYR A 703 19.26 21.89 4.94
CA TYR A 703 19.40 20.56 4.35
C TYR A 703 19.62 20.61 2.83
N ARG A 704 20.46 19.71 2.34
CA ARG A 704 20.86 19.63 0.93
C ARG A 704 19.85 18.92 0.01
N ARG A 705 18.80 18.31 0.55
CA ARG A 705 17.67 17.70 -0.19
C ARG A 705 16.35 18.28 0.29
N THR A 706 15.25 17.80 -0.29
CA THR A 706 13.88 18.14 0.13
C THR A 706 13.43 17.32 1.34
N GLU A 707 12.30 17.72 1.94
CA GLU A 707 11.65 17.02 3.06
C GLU A 707 11.51 15.50 2.81
N MET A 708 11.08 15.10 1.61
CA MET A 708 10.85 13.70 1.24
C MET A 708 12.10 12.82 1.43
N TYR A 709 13.30 13.39 1.31
CA TYR A 709 14.56 12.66 1.49
C TYR A 709 15.24 12.96 2.85
N ALA A 710 14.55 13.63 3.77
CA ALA A 710 15.03 13.82 5.14
C ALA A 710 15.03 12.47 5.88
N PRO A 711 16.16 12.07 6.51
CA PRO A 711 16.23 10.82 7.27
C PRO A 711 15.39 10.78 8.54
N ALA A 712 14.97 11.93 9.07
CA ALA A 712 14.11 11.98 10.24
C ALA A 712 12.75 11.32 9.95
N SER A 713 12.19 10.65 10.95
CA SER A 713 10.82 10.15 10.83
C SER A 713 9.85 11.31 10.62
N GLN A 714 8.71 11.04 9.96
CA GLN A 714 7.74 12.10 9.64
C GLN A 714 7.22 12.80 10.90
N ASP A 715 6.91 12.03 11.95
CA ASP A 715 6.42 12.58 13.22
C ASP A 715 7.44 13.56 13.84
N GLU A 716 8.74 13.24 13.85
CA GLU A 716 9.78 14.14 14.40
C GLU A 716 9.91 15.43 13.59
N PHE A 717 9.80 15.32 12.27
CA PHE A 717 9.82 16.47 11.38
C PHE A 717 8.60 17.36 11.64
N ASP A 718 7.40 16.78 11.68
CA ASP A 718 6.13 17.49 11.89
C ASP A 718 6.10 18.18 13.26
N GLU A 719 6.57 17.52 14.32
CA GLU A 719 6.71 18.12 15.64
C GLU A 719 7.67 19.33 15.62
N ALA A 720 8.84 19.21 14.98
CA ALA A 720 9.78 20.33 14.88
C ALA A 720 9.17 21.52 14.13
N MET A 721 8.47 21.27 13.01
CA MET A 721 7.80 22.33 12.25
C MET A 721 6.67 22.97 13.05
N SER A 722 5.88 22.20 13.81
CA SER A 722 4.80 22.70 14.66
C SER A 722 5.30 23.64 15.77
N GLU A 723 6.56 23.50 16.19
CA GLU A 723 7.22 24.37 17.16
C GLU A 723 7.83 25.64 16.53
N GLY A 724 7.63 25.86 15.23
CA GLY A 724 8.11 27.04 14.50
C GLY A 724 9.59 26.99 14.17
N VAL A 725 10.17 25.80 13.98
CA VAL A 725 11.49 25.63 13.36
C VAL A 725 11.36 25.90 11.85
N GLU A 726 12.23 26.74 11.31
CA GLU A 726 12.26 26.99 9.86
C GLU A 726 12.97 25.87 9.10
N TRP A 727 12.49 25.55 7.91
CA TRP A 727 13.10 24.56 7.02
C TRP A 727 13.67 25.23 5.76
N ARG A 728 14.94 24.95 5.46
CA ARG A 728 15.63 25.40 4.24
C ARG A 728 16.23 24.21 3.52
N GLU A 729 15.51 23.70 2.54
CA GLU A 729 15.97 22.63 1.65
C GLU A 729 16.84 23.13 0.50
N LEU A 730 17.45 22.17 -0.19
CA LEU A 730 18.31 22.38 -1.35
C LEU A 730 19.45 23.37 -1.11
N LEU A 731 19.99 23.39 0.12
CA LEU A 731 21.16 24.18 0.49
C LEU A 731 22.23 23.27 1.10
N ALA A 732 23.41 23.24 0.47
CA ALA A 732 24.58 22.53 0.99
C ALA A 732 25.55 23.54 1.63
N PRO A 733 25.79 23.49 2.95
CA PRO A 733 26.75 24.38 3.60
C PRO A 733 28.18 24.18 3.08
N VAL A 734 28.89 25.30 2.85
CA VAL A 734 30.25 25.34 2.33
C VAL A 734 31.22 25.92 3.36
N SER A 735 30.89 27.06 3.98
CA SER A 735 31.73 27.71 4.98
C SER A 735 30.91 28.52 5.98
N TYR A 736 31.52 28.82 7.14
CA TYR A 736 30.95 29.68 8.18
C TYR A 736 32.04 30.54 8.82
N ASP A 737 31.86 31.85 8.88
CA ASP A 737 32.89 32.78 9.41
C ASP A 737 32.66 33.23 10.86
N GLY A 738 31.67 32.66 11.55
CA GLY A 738 31.23 33.12 12.88
C GLY A 738 30.06 34.11 12.85
N LYS A 739 29.55 34.46 11.65
CA LYS A 739 28.30 35.20 11.46
C LYS A 739 27.55 34.79 10.19
N GLN A 740 28.24 34.50 9.09
CA GLN A 740 27.66 34.20 7.78
C GLN A 740 27.89 32.73 7.43
N LEU A 741 26.81 31.99 7.20
CA LEU A 741 26.81 30.64 6.65
C LEU A 741 26.63 30.74 5.13
N VAL A 742 27.66 30.34 4.38
CA VAL A 742 27.61 30.27 2.93
C VAL A 742 27.17 28.87 2.53
N CYS A 743 26.09 28.80 1.75
CA CYS A 743 25.55 27.57 1.21
C CYS A 743 25.54 27.61 -0.32
N GLU A 744 25.83 26.49 -0.96
CA GLU A 744 25.60 26.31 -2.39
C GLU A 744 24.16 25.80 -2.61
N LYS A 745 23.41 26.45 -3.49
CA LYS A 745 22.10 25.94 -3.91
C LYS A 745 22.25 24.62 -4.64
N GLN A 746 21.33 23.71 -4.36
CA GLN A 746 21.29 22.36 -4.92
C GLN A 746 20.07 22.20 -5.81
N TYR A 747 20.13 21.23 -6.70
CA TYR A 747 18.95 20.62 -7.30
C TYR A 747 19.08 19.09 -7.19
N LEU A 748 17.95 18.40 -7.23
CA LEU A 748 17.94 16.94 -7.17
C LEU A 748 18.16 16.36 -8.56
N GLY A 749 19.25 15.60 -8.73
CA GLY A 749 19.54 14.81 -9.93
C GLY A 749 18.89 13.42 -9.90
N GLY A 750 19.43 12.50 -10.71
CA GLY A 750 19.03 11.09 -10.73
C GLY A 750 19.27 10.37 -9.39
N PHE A 751 18.75 9.16 -9.27
CA PHE A 751 18.95 8.31 -8.09
C PHE A 751 20.40 7.81 -7.99
N ASP A 752 20.95 7.79 -6.78
CA ASP A 752 22.23 7.19 -6.43
C ASP A 752 22.07 5.70 -6.04
N GLU A 753 23.19 5.00 -5.81
CA GLU A 753 23.21 3.59 -5.37
C GLU A 753 22.45 3.35 -4.04
N SER A 754 22.19 4.40 -3.25
CA SER A 754 21.41 4.31 -2.01
C SER A 754 19.90 4.47 -2.23
N GLY A 755 19.46 4.61 -3.48
CA GLY A 755 18.05 4.83 -3.82
C GLY A 755 17.55 6.24 -3.51
N ARG A 756 18.44 7.21 -3.28
CA ARG A 756 18.07 8.61 -3.03
C ARG A 756 18.50 9.47 -4.20
N ARG A 757 17.81 10.59 -4.44
CA ARG A 757 18.28 11.56 -5.45
C ARG A 757 19.62 12.16 -5.06
N ALA A 758 20.52 12.21 -6.04
CA ALA A 758 21.81 12.88 -5.93
C ALA A 758 21.59 14.39 -5.75
N CYS A 759 22.38 15.03 -4.89
CA CYS A 759 22.41 16.49 -4.80
C CYS A 759 23.49 17.00 -5.75
N LEU A 760 23.10 17.87 -6.68
CA LEU A 760 24.03 18.53 -7.58
C LEU A 760 24.03 20.03 -7.30
N GLY A 761 25.23 20.60 -7.17
CA GLY A 761 25.41 22.03 -6.98
C GLY A 761 25.02 22.82 -8.23
N THR A 762 24.38 23.97 -8.05
CA THR A 762 24.08 24.90 -9.15
C THR A 762 25.23 25.86 -9.43
N GLY A 763 26.26 25.90 -8.57
CA GLY A 763 27.29 26.94 -8.56
C GLY A 763 26.81 28.28 -7.98
N GLU A 764 25.52 28.43 -7.64
CA GLU A 764 24.98 29.65 -7.03
C GLU A 764 25.14 29.60 -5.50
N MET A 765 25.81 30.60 -4.94
CA MET A 765 26.03 30.73 -3.50
C MET A 765 24.98 31.63 -2.85
N VAL A 766 24.46 31.21 -1.70
CA VAL A 766 23.53 31.96 -0.86
C VAL A 766 24.18 32.15 0.51
N THR A 767 24.14 33.38 1.01
CA THR A 767 24.66 33.72 2.33
C THR A 767 23.51 33.94 3.31
N LEU A 768 23.55 33.27 4.45
CA LEU A 768 22.58 33.39 5.54
C LEU A 768 23.29 33.84 6.83
N GLU A 769 22.67 34.72 7.62
CA GLU A 769 23.26 35.18 8.89
C GLU A 769 22.79 34.32 10.07
N PHE A 770 23.75 33.75 10.82
CA PHE A 770 23.51 32.95 12.02
C PHE A 770 24.56 33.26 13.11
N ASP A 771 24.10 33.35 14.36
CA ASP A 771 24.95 33.55 15.53
C ASP A 771 25.65 32.26 15.97
N THR A 772 24.99 31.11 15.77
CA THR A 772 25.49 29.77 16.10
C THR A 772 25.11 28.77 15.00
N VAL A 773 26.00 27.82 14.70
CA VAL A 773 25.76 26.69 13.80
C VAL A 773 25.95 25.37 14.55
N ILE A 774 24.96 24.49 14.48
CA ILE A 774 24.99 23.15 15.08
C ILE A 774 25.12 22.12 13.95
N GLY A 775 26.25 21.42 13.89
CA GLY A 775 26.50 20.32 12.96
C GLY A 775 25.84 19.02 13.44
N ALA A 776 24.78 18.60 12.75
CA ALA A 776 23.97 17.42 13.06
C ALA A 776 24.03 16.36 11.93
N THR A 777 25.23 16.05 11.47
CA THR A 777 25.51 15.12 10.37
C THR A 777 25.81 13.68 10.83
N GLY A 778 25.66 13.38 12.12
CA GLY A 778 25.82 12.05 12.72
C GLY A 778 26.99 11.96 13.71
N ALA A 779 27.19 10.77 14.29
CA ALA A 779 28.28 10.43 15.19
C ALA A 779 29.11 9.25 14.63
N ARG A 780 30.30 9.04 15.18
CA ARG A 780 31.23 7.96 14.78
C ARG A 780 31.47 6.98 15.93
N VAL A 781 31.94 5.79 15.57
CA VAL A 781 32.36 4.77 16.54
C VAL A 781 33.78 5.07 17.01
N ASP A 782 34.02 4.93 18.31
CA ASP A 782 35.37 4.92 18.88
C ASP A 782 36.00 3.54 18.66
N GLN A 783 37.05 3.49 17.85
CA GLN A 783 37.70 2.25 17.41
C GLN A 783 38.82 1.77 18.35
N SER A 784 39.09 2.49 19.44
CA SER A 784 40.19 2.17 20.37
C SER A 784 40.13 0.73 20.88
N LEU A 785 38.97 0.28 21.37
CA LEU A 785 38.78 -1.09 21.85
C LEU A 785 38.91 -2.13 20.72
N PHE A 786 38.44 -1.84 19.50
CA PHE A 786 38.56 -2.78 18.38
C PHE A 786 40.02 -3.01 18.01
N ASN A 787 40.80 -1.95 17.99
CA ASN A 787 42.24 -1.99 17.71
C ASN A 787 43.01 -2.70 18.82
N ASP A 788 42.69 -2.39 20.09
CA ASP A 788 43.30 -3.01 21.26
C ASP A 788 43.04 -4.52 21.32
N TRP A 789 41.83 -4.95 20.97
CA TRP A 789 41.42 -6.35 20.94
C TRP A 789 41.79 -7.06 19.63
N LYS A 790 42.28 -6.31 18.63
CA LYS A 790 42.63 -6.81 17.30
C LYS A 790 41.44 -7.48 16.58
N LEU A 791 40.26 -6.86 16.67
CA LEU A 791 39.10 -7.26 15.87
C LEU A 791 39.38 -7.04 14.38
N SER A 792 38.89 -7.95 13.55
CA SER A 792 38.94 -7.75 12.10
C SER A 792 37.90 -6.70 11.70
N CYS A 793 38.35 -5.61 11.08
CA CYS A 793 37.50 -4.50 10.66
C CYS A 793 37.63 -4.23 9.16
N ASP A 794 36.60 -3.59 8.59
CA ASP A 794 36.63 -3.08 7.23
C ASP A 794 37.52 -1.83 7.10
N LYS A 795 37.62 -1.29 5.88
CA LYS A 795 38.42 -0.08 5.59
C LYS A 795 37.95 1.19 6.32
N TRP A 796 36.74 1.17 6.89
CA TRP A 796 36.16 2.27 7.65
C TRP A 796 36.31 2.05 9.17
N GLY A 797 36.89 0.92 9.58
CA GLY A 797 37.08 0.51 10.96
C GLY A 797 35.83 -0.05 11.63
N SER A 798 34.87 -0.54 10.85
CA SER A 798 33.69 -1.27 11.33
C SER A 798 34.02 -2.76 11.49
N PRO A 799 33.71 -3.40 12.63
CA PRO A 799 34.03 -4.81 12.84
C PRO A 799 33.22 -5.73 11.93
N PHE A 800 33.87 -6.76 11.40
CA PHE A 800 33.18 -7.87 10.73
C PHE A 800 32.51 -8.75 11.78
N VAL A 801 31.23 -9.05 11.55
CA VAL A 801 30.42 -9.95 12.40
C VAL A 801 29.60 -10.91 11.56
N SER A 802 29.27 -12.08 12.13
CA SER A 802 28.32 -13.04 11.58
C SER A 802 26.87 -12.55 11.68
N ASP A 803 25.92 -13.31 11.13
CA ASP A 803 24.48 -13.02 11.28
C ASP A 803 24.01 -13.10 12.74
N ALA A 804 24.70 -13.87 13.58
CA ALA A 804 24.51 -13.95 15.02
C ALA A 804 25.15 -12.79 15.80
N MET A 805 25.80 -11.84 15.10
CA MET A 805 26.57 -10.73 15.65
C MET A 805 27.90 -11.12 16.32
N GLU A 806 28.37 -12.36 16.12
CA GLU A 806 29.66 -12.81 16.62
C GLU A 806 30.80 -12.24 15.77
N SER A 807 31.83 -11.71 16.42
CA SER A 807 32.98 -11.09 15.76
C SER A 807 33.99 -12.11 15.23
N SER A 808 35.14 -11.64 14.75
CA SER A 808 36.27 -12.51 14.39
C SER A 808 36.91 -13.25 15.57
N ILE A 809 36.50 -12.96 16.82
CA ILE A 809 36.98 -13.64 18.02
C ILE A 809 35.84 -14.44 18.63
N ASP A 810 36.08 -15.75 18.78
CA ASP A 810 35.13 -16.70 19.37
C ASP A 810 34.66 -16.25 20.76
N GLY A 811 33.34 -16.26 20.95
CA GLY A 811 32.67 -15.83 22.18
C GLY A 811 32.57 -14.31 22.36
N VAL A 812 32.99 -13.50 21.37
CA VAL A 812 32.89 -12.03 21.42
C VAL A 812 31.90 -11.53 20.39
N TYR A 813 30.83 -10.87 20.84
CA TYR A 813 29.76 -10.31 20.01
C TYR A 813 29.84 -8.79 19.97
N VAL A 814 29.48 -8.18 18.84
CA VAL A 814 29.42 -6.71 18.68
C VAL A 814 28.05 -6.29 18.16
N ILE A 815 27.32 -5.50 18.96
CA ILE A 815 25.90 -5.18 18.71
C ILE A 815 25.61 -3.68 18.73
N GLY A 816 24.56 -3.26 18.00
CA GLY A 816 24.10 -1.88 17.99
C GLY A 816 25.07 -0.91 17.31
N ASP A 817 25.00 0.37 17.68
CA ASP A 817 25.69 1.44 16.95
C ASP A 817 27.21 1.28 16.85
N CYS A 818 27.85 0.52 17.76
CA CYS A 818 29.29 0.28 17.65
C CYS A 818 29.67 -0.63 16.46
N ARG A 819 28.70 -1.29 15.81
CA ARG A 819 28.97 -2.11 14.63
C ARG A 819 29.19 -1.30 13.36
N LYS A 820 28.31 -0.33 13.06
CA LYS A 820 28.31 0.42 11.78
C LYS A 820 28.13 1.94 11.92
N GLY A 821 28.02 2.44 13.15
CA GLY A 821 27.63 3.83 13.44
C GLY A 821 26.16 3.96 13.85
N PRO A 822 25.69 5.19 14.09
CA PRO A 822 24.35 5.46 14.63
C PRO A 822 23.23 4.85 13.78
N SER A 823 22.35 4.11 14.45
CA SER A 823 21.12 3.56 13.89
C SER A 823 19.93 3.87 14.82
N THR A 824 18.91 3.01 14.86
CA THR A 824 17.74 3.18 15.73
C THR A 824 17.86 2.35 17.01
N ILE A 825 17.19 2.79 18.08
CA ILE A 825 17.13 2.09 19.37
C ILE A 825 16.69 0.63 19.19
N VAL A 826 15.63 0.41 18.41
CA VAL A 826 15.08 -0.94 18.18
C VAL A 826 16.01 -1.82 17.34
N ALA A 827 16.78 -1.26 16.41
CA ALA A 827 17.78 -2.01 15.65
C ALA A 827 18.90 -2.54 16.56
N ALA A 828 19.39 -1.73 17.50
CA ALA A 828 20.38 -2.18 18.49
C ALA A 828 19.85 -3.30 19.38
N MET A 829 18.56 -3.27 19.73
CA MET A 829 17.90 -4.36 20.47
C MET A 829 17.68 -5.62 19.61
N GLY A 830 17.49 -5.46 18.30
CA GLY A 830 17.43 -6.57 17.33
C GLY A 830 18.76 -7.32 17.25
N ASP A 831 19.87 -6.60 17.14
CA ASP A 831 21.22 -7.19 17.21
C ASP A 831 21.42 -7.94 18.54
N ALA A 832 20.97 -7.35 19.66
CA ALA A 832 21.03 -7.97 20.98
C ALA A 832 20.23 -9.28 21.07
N LYS A 833 19.03 -9.33 20.46
CA LYS A 833 18.20 -10.53 20.41
C LYS A 833 18.89 -11.65 19.62
N LYS A 834 19.50 -11.34 18.48
CA LYS A 834 20.27 -12.32 17.68
C LYS A 834 21.44 -12.90 18.47
N ALA A 835 22.24 -12.05 19.10
CA ALA A 835 23.36 -12.49 19.94
C ALA A 835 22.90 -13.36 21.13
N ALA A 836 21.80 -12.98 21.80
CA ALA A 836 21.27 -13.75 22.92
C ALA A 836 20.76 -15.13 22.49
N ILE A 837 20.08 -15.24 21.34
CA ILE A 837 19.62 -16.53 20.80
C ILE A 837 20.80 -17.46 20.52
N ASP A 838 21.87 -16.94 19.90
CA ASP A 838 23.06 -17.73 19.57
C ASP A 838 23.80 -18.21 20.82
N ILE A 839 24.02 -17.33 21.81
CA ILE A 839 24.64 -17.72 23.09
C ILE A 839 23.79 -18.78 23.80
N LEU A 840 22.47 -18.60 23.88
CA LEU A 840 21.59 -19.60 24.50
C LEU A 840 21.64 -20.95 23.78
N ALA A 841 21.70 -20.94 22.45
CA ALA A 841 21.82 -22.15 21.65
C ALA A 841 23.16 -22.87 21.88
N LYS A 842 24.29 -22.15 21.92
CA LYS A 842 25.61 -22.70 22.26
C LYS A 842 25.64 -23.36 23.64
N GLU A 843 24.83 -22.83 24.57
CA GLU A 843 24.67 -23.34 25.93
C GLU A 843 23.60 -24.43 26.09
N GLY A 844 22.96 -24.86 24.99
CA GLY A 844 21.89 -25.86 25.04
C GLY A 844 20.64 -25.38 25.80
N LEU A 845 20.44 -24.07 25.92
CA LEU A 845 19.30 -23.46 26.59
C LEU A 845 18.25 -23.02 25.57
N ALA A 846 17.01 -23.48 25.75
CA ALA A 846 15.87 -22.93 25.01
C ALA A 846 15.62 -21.48 25.43
N HIS A 847 15.39 -20.61 24.44
CA HIS A 847 14.99 -19.22 24.65
C HIS A 847 13.47 -19.10 24.86
N ASN A 848 13.03 -18.02 25.51
CA ASN A 848 11.62 -17.72 25.79
C ASN A 848 11.00 -16.64 24.86
N PHE A 849 11.50 -16.50 23.63
CA PHE A 849 10.87 -15.67 22.59
C PHE A 849 9.65 -16.37 21.99
N ASP A 850 8.69 -16.71 22.85
CA ASP A 850 7.53 -17.53 22.51
C ASP A 850 6.55 -16.74 21.64
N ARG A 851 6.02 -17.38 20.59
CA ARG A 851 4.92 -16.81 19.80
C ARG A 851 3.61 -16.98 20.56
N VAL A 852 2.88 -15.88 20.70
CA VAL A 852 1.52 -15.82 21.23
C VAL A 852 0.59 -15.64 20.04
N LEU A 853 -0.51 -16.38 20.02
CA LEU A 853 -1.57 -16.18 19.03
C LEU A 853 -2.78 -15.59 19.74
N VAL A 854 -3.17 -14.39 19.34
CA VAL A 854 -4.43 -13.76 19.77
C VAL A 854 -5.42 -13.87 18.63
N ALA A 855 -6.06 -15.03 18.53
CA ALA A 855 -7.00 -15.32 17.46
C ALA A 855 -8.17 -14.33 17.46
N LYS A 856 -8.63 -14.02 16.24
CA LYS A 856 -9.86 -13.28 15.97
C LYS A 856 -10.74 -14.10 15.03
N ASP A 857 -12.05 -13.95 15.20
CA ASP A 857 -13.02 -14.52 14.28
C ASP A 857 -12.78 -13.94 12.88
N GLU A 858 -12.79 -14.80 11.86
CA GLU A 858 -12.50 -14.41 10.48
C GLU A 858 -13.42 -13.27 10.02
N ASP A 859 -14.71 -13.33 10.37
CA ASP A 859 -15.71 -12.31 10.04
C ASP A 859 -15.29 -10.92 10.52
N VAL A 860 -14.70 -10.81 11.72
CA VAL A 860 -14.21 -9.54 12.26
C VAL A 860 -13.02 -9.02 11.45
N ILE A 861 -12.17 -9.90 10.91
CA ILE A 861 -11.04 -9.51 10.06
C ILE A 861 -11.54 -9.08 8.68
N VAL A 862 -12.49 -9.82 8.10
CA VAL A 862 -13.13 -9.51 6.82
C VAL A 862 -13.85 -8.16 6.89
N ASP A 863 -14.56 -7.86 7.98
CA ASP A 863 -15.26 -6.59 8.16
C ASP A 863 -14.34 -5.37 8.08
N ARG A 864 -13.10 -5.49 8.57
CA ARG A 864 -12.08 -4.42 8.50
C ARG A 864 -11.51 -4.21 7.09
N ARG A 865 -11.59 -5.22 6.22
CA ARG A 865 -11.03 -5.18 4.86
C ARG A 865 -11.96 -4.45 3.90
N GLY A 866 -11.35 -3.79 2.91
CA GLY A 866 -12.05 -2.88 2.00
C GLY A 866 -12.51 -1.55 2.60
N VAL A 867 -12.21 -1.23 3.86
CA VAL A 867 -12.68 -0.01 4.53
C VAL A 867 -11.54 0.98 4.75
N LEU A 868 -11.68 2.18 4.21
CA LEU A 868 -10.79 3.31 4.47
C LEU A 868 -11.19 3.99 5.78
N VAL A 869 -10.24 4.24 6.67
CA VAL A 869 -10.48 4.87 7.97
C VAL A 869 -9.32 5.77 8.34
N GLU A 870 -9.63 7.01 8.71
CA GLU A 870 -8.64 7.96 9.21
C GLU A 870 -7.99 7.50 10.52
N THR A 871 -6.87 8.13 10.88
CA THR A 871 -6.20 7.91 12.16
C THR A 871 -7.14 8.12 13.33
N GLN A 872 -7.09 7.21 14.31
CA GLN A 872 -7.95 7.29 15.49
C GLN A 872 -7.27 8.05 16.64
N SER A 873 -8.07 8.78 17.41
CA SER A 873 -7.56 9.63 18.51
C SER A 873 -7.13 8.86 19.76
N THR A 874 -7.59 7.61 19.92
CA THR A 874 -7.29 6.76 21.08
C THR A 874 -6.54 5.51 20.63
N PRO A 875 -5.50 5.06 21.36
CA PRO A 875 -4.73 3.87 21.00
C PRO A 875 -5.58 2.58 20.88
N GLU A 876 -6.66 2.46 21.64
CA GLU A 876 -7.58 1.31 21.58
C GLU A 876 -8.25 1.21 20.20
N LYS A 877 -8.93 2.28 19.78
CA LYS A 877 -9.55 2.39 18.44
C LYS A 877 -8.52 2.30 17.31
N GLU A 878 -7.33 2.85 17.53
CA GLU A 878 -6.25 2.72 16.56
C GLU A 878 -5.82 1.25 16.38
N GLY A 879 -5.78 0.47 17.47
CA GLY A 879 -5.55 -0.99 17.41
C GLY A 879 -6.62 -1.74 16.60
N GLU A 880 -7.86 -1.24 16.56
CA GLU A 880 -8.96 -1.83 15.77
C GLU A 880 -8.75 -1.70 14.25
N ARG A 881 -7.96 -0.73 13.79
CA ARG A 881 -7.59 -0.58 12.37
C ARG A 881 -6.65 -1.68 11.87
N CYS A 882 -6.08 -2.50 12.75
CA CYS A 882 -5.17 -3.58 12.37
C CYS A 882 -5.87 -4.65 11.52
N LEU A 883 -5.26 -4.97 10.37
CA LEU A 883 -5.77 -5.92 9.38
C LEU A 883 -5.42 -7.39 9.65
N LEU A 884 -4.65 -7.68 10.72
CA LEU A 884 -4.32 -9.05 11.17
C LEU A 884 -3.78 -9.95 10.04
N CYS A 885 -2.77 -9.44 9.33
CA CYS A 885 -2.30 -10.01 8.05
C CYS A 885 -1.65 -11.39 8.14
N ASP A 886 -1.22 -11.80 9.33
CA ASP A 886 -0.73 -13.14 9.65
C ASP A 886 -1.85 -14.16 9.88
N GLN A 887 -3.05 -13.72 10.25
CA GLN A 887 -4.22 -14.59 10.42
C GLN A 887 -5.03 -14.70 9.12
N LEU A 888 -5.18 -13.60 8.39
CA LEU A 888 -5.84 -13.58 7.10
C LEU A 888 -5.14 -12.58 6.19
N CYS A 889 -4.48 -13.03 5.11
CA CYS A 889 -3.80 -12.12 4.17
C CYS A 889 -4.65 -11.77 2.95
N ARG A 890 -5.02 -12.73 2.09
CA ARG A 890 -5.84 -12.56 0.86
C ARG A 890 -5.55 -11.35 -0.05
N ILE A 891 -4.45 -10.61 0.16
CA ILE A 891 -4.22 -9.34 -0.58
C ILE A 891 -4.17 -9.60 -2.07
N CYS A 892 -3.46 -10.65 -2.51
CA CYS A 892 -3.32 -10.99 -3.93
C CYS A 892 -4.64 -11.42 -4.59
N THR A 893 -5.61 -11.94 -3.83
CA THR A 893 -6.94 -12.29 -4.34
C THR A 893 -7.82 -11.04 -4.42
N GLU A 894 -7.72 -10.14 -3.43
CA GLU A 894 -8.44 -8.87 -3.38
C GLU A 894 -8.03 -7.92 -4.52
N VAL A 895 -6.72 -7.72 -4.72
CA VAL A 895 -6.19 -6.75 -5.70
C VAL A 895 -6.17 -7.28 -7.13
N CYS A 896 -6.42 -8.57 -7.34
CA CYS A 896 -6.45 -9.13 -8.69
C CYS A 896 -7.74 -8.71 -9.38
N PRO A 897 -7.70 -7.81 -10.38
CA PRO A 897 -8.93 -7.35 -11.03
C PRO A 897 -9.64 -8.53 -11.71
N ASN A 898 -8.90 -9.45 -12.33
CA ASN A 898 -9.46 -10.58 -13.07
C ASN A 898 -9.85 -11.79 -12.20
N ARG A 899 -9.59 -11.73 -10.88
CA ARG A 899 -9.81 -12.83 -9.92
C ARG A 899 -9.01 -14.10 -10.22
N ALA A 900 -7.85 -13.96 -10.88
CA ALA A 900 -6.95 -15.07 -11.22
C ALA A 900 -6.20 -15.66 -10.02
N ASN A 901 -6.13 -14.96 -8.87
CA ASN A 901 -5.64 -15.56 -7.64
C ASN A 901 -6.84 -15.93 -6.76
N VAL A 902 -6.95 -17.21 -6.42
CA VAL A 902 -8.08 -17.77 -5.68
C VAL A 902 -7.59 -18.37 -4.37
N ALA A 903 -8.32 -18.15 -3.28
CA ALA A 903 -8.08 -18.80 -1.99
C ALA A 903 -8.95 -20.05 -1.90
N VAL A 904 -8.31 -21.22 -1.72
CA VAL A 904 -8.99 -22.52 -1.63
C VAL A 904 -8.72 -23.14 -0.26
N LEU A 905 -9.75 -23.69 0.39
CA LEU A 905 -9.63 -24.38 1.67
C LEU A 905 -8.95 -25.75 1.48
N VAL A 906 -7.79 -25.94 2.11
CA VAL A 906 -6.98 -27.16 1.98
C VAL A 906 -6.60 -27.71 3.35
N ASP A 907 -6.91 -28.98 3.60
CA ASP A 907 -6.74 -29.58 4.91
C ASP A 907 -5.28 -29.99 5.21
N GLY A 908 -4.85 -29.76 6.45
CA GLY A 908 -3.54 -30.17 6.95
C GLY A 908 -2.39 -29.26 6.52
N PHE A 909 -2.67 -27.96 6.38
CA PHE A 909 -1.73 -26.85 6.30
C PHE A 909 -1.86 -25.97 7.56
N ASP A 910 -0.84 -25.16 7.86
CA ASP A 910 -0.89 -24.21 9.00
C ASP A 910 -1.88 -23.08 8.73
N ILE A 911 -2.01 -22.67 7.47
CA ILE A 911 -3.02 -21.75 6.99
C ILE A 911 -4.07 -22.57 6.23
N ALA A 912 -5.33 -22.47 6.65
CA ALA A 912 -6.40 -23.27 6.06
C ALA A 912 -6.60 -22.96 4.56
N GLU A 913 -6.35 -21.72 4.14
CA GLU A 913 -6.52 -21.31 2.75
C GLU A 913 -5.21 -21.16 2.00
N GLN A 914 -5.06 -21.95 0.95
CA GLN A 914 -3.92 -21.87 0.04
C GLN A 914 -4.29 -21.03 -1.18
N ILE A 915 -3.35 -20.19 -1.60
CA ILE A 915 -3.52 -19.34 -2.78
C ILE A 915 -3.11 -20.12 -4.03
N ILE A 916 -4.05 -20.28 -4.94
CA ILE A 916 -3.87 -20.88 -6.27
C ILE A 916 -3.96 -19.78 -7.33
N HIS A 917 -3.02 -19.78 -8.26
CA HIS A 917 -3.06 -18.92 -9.44
C HIS A 917 -3.74 -19.67 -10.59
N VAL A 918 -4.70 -19.06 -11.27
CA VAL A 918 -5.38 -19.62 -12.45
C VAL A 918 -4.87 -18.90 -13.69
N ASP A 919 -4.04 -19.58 -14.49
CA ASP A 919 -3.29 -18.93 -15.58
C ASP A 919 -4.23 -18.33 -16.64
N GLY A 920 -5.25 -19.09 -17.05
CA GLY A 920 -6.19 -18.66 -18.08
C GLY A 920 -7.07 -17.45 -17.71
N MET A 921 -6.97 -16.91 -16.49
CA MET A 921 -7.63 -15.67 -16.07
C MET A 921 -6.65 -14.49 -15.97
N CYS A 922 -5.35 -14.72 -16.12
CA CYS A 922 -4.29 -13.77 -15.88
C CYS A 922 -3.81 -13.09 -17.16
N ASN A 923 -3.65 -11.76 -17.13
CA ASN A 923 -3.01 -10.98 -18.21
C ASN A 923 -1.67 -10.38 -17.77
N GLU A 924 -1.04 -10.94 -16.74
CA GLU A 924 0.22 -10.45 -16.18
C GLU A 924 0.24 -8.95 -15.82
N CYS A 925 -0.89 -8.35 -15.44
CA CYS A 925 -0.92 -6.91 -15.11
C CYS A 925 0.05 -6.51 -13.99
N GLY A 926 0.52 -7.45 -13.17
CA GLY A 926 1.51 -7.24 -12.11
C GLY A 926 0.96 -6.74 -10.79
N ASN A 927 -0.32 -6.33 -10.73
CA ASN A 927 -0.89 -5.67 -9.55
C ASN A 927 -0.79 -6.50 -8.26
N CYS A 928 -0.97 -7.83 -8.35
CA CYS A 928 -0.79 -8.71 -7.18
C CYS A 928 0.67 -8.78 -6.68
N ALA A 929 1.65 -8.56 -7.55
CA ALA A 929 3.05 -8.50 -7.17
C ALA A 929 3.35 -7.23 -6.39
N THR A 930 2.83 -6.08 -6.82
CA THR A 930 2.96 -4.79 -6.12
C THR A 930 2.60 -4.93 -4.65
N PHE A 931 1.47 -5.59 -4.36
CA PHE A 931 0.94 -5.65 -3.00
C PHE A 931 1.32 -6.91 -2.19
N CYS A 932 2.07 -7.86 -2.74
CA CYS A 932 2.55 -9.00 -1.95
C CYS A 932 3.49 -8.50 -0.83
N PRO A 933 3.30 -8.88 0.45
CA PRO A 933 4.19 -8.45 1.53
C PRO A 933 5.58 -9.14 1.49
N HIS A 934 5.72 -10.20 0.69
CA HIS A 934 6.99 -10.84 0.36
C HIS A 934 7.64 -10.16 -0.85
N ALA A 935 8.91 -10.45 -1.10
CA ALA A 935 9.63 -10.06 -2.31
C ALA A 935 9.14 -10.81 -3.57
N GLY A 936 8.10 -11.64 -3.48
CA GLY A 936 7.55 -12.41 -4.59
C GLY A 936 6.39 -11.77 -5.36
N ARG A 937 5.96 -12.49 -6.39
CA ARG A 937 4.99 -12.17 -7.43
C ARG A 937 3.93 -13.28 -7.44
N PRO A 938 2.74 -13.10 -6.84
CA PRO A 938 1.77 -14.18 -6.70
C PRO A 938 1.37 -14.86 -8.02
N TYR A 939 1.25 -14.09 -9.10
CA TYR A 939 0.94 -14.61 -10.43
C TYR A 939 2.05 -15.48 -11.07
N LYS A 940 3.27 -15.49 -10.52
CA LYS A 940 4.40 -16.31 -11.01
C LYS A 940 4.85 -17.36 -10.00
N ASP A 941 4.84 -17.00 -8.72
CA ASP A 941 5.50 -17.80 -7.68
C ASP A 941 4.52 -18.70 -6.90
N LYS A 942 3.20 -18.53 -7.07
CA LYS A 942 2.19 -19.43 -6.45
C LYS A 942 1.87 -20.62 -7.34
N LEU A 943 1.32 -21.67 -6.71
CA LEU A 943 0.93 -22.90 -7.41
C LEU A 943 -0.11 -22.54 -8.47
N THR A 944 0.16 -22.94 -9.71
CA THR A 944 -0.64 -22.55 -10.87
C THR A 944 -1.54 -23.71 -11.34
N LEU A 945 -2.83 -23.43 -11.49
CA LEU A 945 -3.78 -24.26 -12.22
C LEU A 945 -3.81 -23.78 -13.68
N PHE A 946 -3.49 -24.68 -14.59
CA PHE A 946 -3.56 -24.44 -16.03
C PHE A 946 -4.87 -24.95 -16.60
N TRP A 947 -5.49 -24.18 -17.51
CA TRP A 947 -6.74 -24.54 -18.17
C TRP A 947 -6.55 -25.30 -19.48
N SER A 948 -5.38 -25.16 -20.10
CA SER A 948 -5.05 -25.83 -21.36
C SER A 948 -3.57 -26.23 -21.43
N GLU A 949 -3.25 -27.08 -22.39
CA GLU A 949 -1.87 -27.44 -22.71
C GLU A 949 -1.05 -26.22 -23.18
N GLU A 950 -1.67 -25.31 -23.92
CA GLU A 950 -1.05 -24.05 -24.37
C GLU A 950 -0.62 -23.21 -23.16
N ASP A 951 -1.53 -22.98 -22.21
CA ASP A 951 -1.24 -22.27 -20.96
C ASP A 951 -0.10 -22.94 -20.18
N PHE A 952 -0.10 -24.28 -20.11
CA PHE A 952 0.95 -25.04 -19.44
C PHE A 952 2.31 -24.85 -20.14
N VAL A 953 2.37 -24.97 -21.46
CA VAL A 953 3.61 -24.87 -22.26
C VAL A 953 4.19 -23.45 -22.24
N ASP A 954 3.35 -22.42 -22.33
CA ASP A 954 3.78 -21.03 -22.38
C ASP A 954 4.18 -20.45 -21.01
N SER A 955 3.97 -21.21 -19.95
CA SER A 955 4.32 -20.87 -18.57
C SER A 955 5.51 -21.65 -18.06
N GLU A 956 6.28 -21.06 -17.14
CA GLU A 956 7.31 -21.75 -16.37
C GLU A 956 6.86 -22.02 -14.92
N ASN A 957 5.63 -21.63 -14.55
CA ASN A 957 5.17 -21.71 -13.17
C ASN A 957 5.04 -23.17 -12.69
N ILE A 958 5.33 -23.37 -11.41
CA ILE A 958 5.04 -24.62 -10.70
C ILE A 958 3.53 -24.80 -10.63
N GLY A 959 3.02 -25.98 -11.00
CA GLY A 959 1.58 -26.13 -11.16
C GLY A 959 1.13 -27.43 -11.78
N PHE A 960 -0.15 -27.48 -12.13
CA PHE A 960 -0.80 -28.67 -12.66
C PHE A 960 -1.86 -28.33 -13.72
N LEU A 961 -2.00 -29.23 -14.69
CA LEU A 961 -3.04 -29.27 -15.71
C LEU A 961 -3.83 -30.57 -15.54
N LYS A 962 -5.16 -30.51 -15.48
CA LYS A 962 -6.01 -31.70 -15.45
C LYS A 962 -6.15 -32.26 -16.87
N LEU A 963 -5.72 -33.51 -17.09
CA LEU A 963 -5.78 -34.18 -18.40
C LEU A 963 -7.02 -35.07 -18.56
N ALA A 964 -7.41 -35.75 -17.47
CA ALA A 964 -8.59 -36.59 -17.37
C ALA A 964 -8.98 -36.73 -15.89
N ASP A 965 -10.02 -37.50 -15.60
CA ASP A 965 -10.32 -37.90 -14.23
C ASP A 965 -9.14 -38.66 -13.62
N ASP A 966 -8.67 -38.17 -12.47
CA ASP A 966 -7.50 -38.67 -11.73
C ASP A 966 -6.20 -38.77 -12.57
N LYS A 967 -6.03 -37.89 -13.57
CA LYS A 967 -4.79 -37.77 -14.34
C LYS A 967 -4.40 -36.31 -14.55
N TYR A 968 -3.18 -35.99 -14.13
CA TYR A 968 -2.66 -34.62 -14.11
C TYR A 968 -1.29 -34.55 -14.76
N ARG A 969 -1.04 -33.46 -15.48
CA ARG A 969 0.30 -33.05 -15.92
C ARG A 969 0.85 -32.05 -14.91
N ILE A 970 2.02 -32.35 -14.35
CA ILE A 970 2.61 -31.61 -13.24
C ILE A 970 3.90 -30.94 -13.70
N ARG A 971 4.12 -29.69 -13.25
CA ARG A 971 5.45 -29.07 -13.20
C ARG A 971 5.83 -28.87 -11.73
N ASP A 972 6.87 -29.57 -11.27
CA ASP A 972 7.32 -29.50 -9.88
C ASP A 972 8.30 -28.34 -9.61
N GLU A 973 8.69 -28.16 -8.34
CA GLU A 973 9.66 -27.11 -7.91
C GLU A 973 11.05 -27.25 -8.56
N ARG A 974 11.37 -28.39 -9.17
CA ARG A 974 12.63 -28.63 -9.90
C ARG A 974 12.48 -28.41 -11.40
N GLY A 975 11.30 -27.99 -11.86
CA GLY A 975 10.97 -27.81 -13.27
C GLY A 975 10.76 -29.11 -14.04
N ARG A 976 10.62 -30.26 -13.36
CA ARG A 976 10.34 -31.54 -14.04
C ARG A 976 8.88 -31.57 -14.47
N VAL A 977 8.63 -32.02 -15.70
CA VAL A 977 7.30 -32.21 -16.26
C VAL A 977 7.00 -33.70 -16.39
N PHE A 978 5.89 -34.15 -15.80
CA PHE A 978 5.46 -35.54 -15.84
C PHE A 978 3.94 -35.67 -15.67
N ASP A 979 3.38 -36.78 -16.13
CA ASP A 979 1.97 -37.11 -15.96
C ASP A 979 1.81 -38.12 -14.80
N THR A 980 0.89 -37.87 -13.87
CA THR A 980 0.66 -38.73 -12.69
C THR A 980 -0.81 -38.72 -12.27
N ALA A 981 -1.21 -39.71 -11.47
CA ALA A 981 -2.43 -39.69 -10.67
C ALA A 981 -2.18 -39.03 -9.29
N LEU A 982 -3.24 -38.74 -8.53
CA LEU A 982 -3.11 -38.13 -7.19
C LEU A 982 -2.31 -39.00 -6.21
N GLU A 983 -2.45 -40.33 -6.30
CA GLU A 983 -1.75 -41.30 -5.45
C GLU A 983 -0.35 -41.66 -5.97
N GLY A 984 0.13 -41.00 -7.03
CA GLY A 984 1.44 -41.30 -7.62
C GLY A 984 2.60 -40.94 -6.69
N ASP A 985 3.56 -41.86 -6.52
CA ASP A 985 4.73 -41.70 -5.64
C ASP A 985 5.62 -40.49 -5.99
N GLU A 986 5.56 -39.99 -7.23
CA GLU A 986 6.37 -38.87 -7.71
C GLU A 986 5.76 -37.49 -7.39
N LEU A 987 4.49 -37.43 -7.01
CA LEU A 987 3.78 -36.19 -6.71
C LEU A 987 4.06 -35.72 -5.27
N ASP A 988 4.40 -34.45 -5.10
CA ASP A 988 4.53 -33.86 -3.77
C ASP A 988 3.20 -33.92 -3.01
N LYS A 989 3.23 -34.41 -1.77
CA LYS A 989 2.04 -34.63 -0.95
C LYS A 989 1.26 -33.35 -0.64
N ARG A 990 1.95 -32.20 -0.55
CA ARG A 990 1.28 -30.90 -0.33
C ARG A 990 0.59 -30.47 -1.61
N MET A 991 1.21 -30.63 -2.78
CA MET A 991 0.56 -30.39 -4.07
C MET A 991 -0.65 -31.32 -4.28
N ALA A 992 -0.53 -32.61 -3.99
CA ALA A 992 -1.62 -33.59 -4.11
C ALA A 992 -2.87 -33.15 -3.32
N LYS A 993 -2.68 -32.72 -2.06
CA LYS A 993 -3.77 -32.18 -1.23
C LYS A 993 -4.43 -30.93 -1.81
N VAL A 994 -3.65 -30.05 -2.45
CA VAL A 994 -4.22 -28.87 -3.11
C VAL A 994 -5.05 -29.29 -4.32
N ILE A 995 -4.58 -30.24 -5.14
CA ILE A 995 -5.35 -30.76 -6.28
C ILE A 995 -6.63 -31.45 -5.81
N GLU A 996 -6.55 -32.27 -4.75
CA GLU A 996 -7.71 -32.90 -4.10
C GLU A 996 -8.73 -31.85 -3.64
N ALA A 997 -8.29 -30.82 -2.91
CA ALA A 997 -9.16 -29.74 -2.49
C ALA A 997 -9.79 -28.97 -3.67
N VAL A 998 -9.08 -28.77 -4.77
CA VAL A 998 -9.66 -28.17 -5.99
C VAL A 998 -10.72 -29.09 -6.59
N ASN A 999 -10.48 -30.40 -6.69
CA ASN A 999 -11.48 -31.35 -7.20
C ASN A 999 -12.75 -31.39 -6.34
N GLU A 1000 -12.60 -31.38 -5.02
CA GLU A 1000 -13.71 -31.62 -4.08
C GLU A 1000 -14.45 -30.35 -3.69
N LYS A 1001 -13.72 -29.26 -3.44
CA LYS A 1001 -14.23 -28.03 -2.82
C LYS A 1001 -14.19 -26.80 -3.74
N ALA A 1002 -13.60 -26.92 -4.92
CA ALA A 1002 -13.57 -25.84 -5.92
C ALA A 1002 -13.57 -26.34 -7.37
N PRO A 1003 -14.39 -27.35 -7.77
CA PRO A 1003 -14.33 -27.94 -9.10
C PRO A 1003 -14.66 -26.94 -10.23
N TRP A 1004 -15.39 -25.88 -9.92
CA TRP A 1004 -15.71 -24.79 -10.84
C TRP A 1004 -14.48 -23.98 -11.32
N LEU A 1005 -13.32 -24.15 -10.67
CA LEU A 1005 -12.06 -23.54 -11.11
C LEU A 1005 -11.52 -24.18 -12.39
N TYR A 1006 -11.98 -25.39 -12.75
CA TYR A 1006 -11.71 -25.96 -14.06
C TYR A 1006 -12.61 -25.29 -15.10
N ASN A 1007 -12.04 -24.76 -16.19
CA ASN A 1007 -12.85 -24.18 -17.27
C ASN A 1007 -13.58 -25.30 -18.03
N ALA A 1008 -14.88 -25.11 -18.28
CA ALA A 1008 -15.75 -26.08 -18.96
C ALA A 1008 -15.28 -26.50 -20.38
N ALA A 1009 -14.38 -25.74 -21.02
CA ALA A 1009 -13.72 -26.17 -22.26
C ALA A 1009 -12.90 -27.47 -22.07
N CYS A 1010 -12.39 -27.75 -20.86
CA CYS A 1010 -11.77 -29.03 -20.50
C CYS A 1010 -12.78 -30.18 -20.31
N HIS A 1011 -14.06 -29.88 -20.04
CA HIS A 1011 -15.08 -30.91 -19.74
C HIS A 1011 -15.71 -31.55 -20.99
N LYS A 1012 -15.64 -30.92 -22.17
CA LYS A 1012 -16.22 -31.47 -23.41
C LYS A 1012 -15.53 -32.74 -23.91
N ALA A 1013 -14.40 -33.16 -23.34
CA ALA A 1013 -13.79 -34.45 -23.63
C ALA A 1013 -14.33 -35.61 -22.75
N CYS A 1014 -15.22 -35.36 -21.78
CA CYS A 1014 -15.70 -36.38 -20.84
C CYS A 1014 -17.24 -36.50 -20.75
N CYS A 1015 -18.00 -35.74 -21.53
CA CYS A 1015 -19.46 -35.83 -21.58
C CYS A 1015 -20.00 -36.10 -22.99
N GLU A 1016 -19.31 -36.97 -23.75
CA GLU A 1016 -19.91 -37.78 -24.83
C GLU A 1016 -19.88 -39.27 -24.47
#